data_AF-A0A9W5R868-F1
#
_entry.id   AF-A0A9W5R868-F1
#
_cell.length_a   1.000
_cell.length_b   1.000
_cell.length_c   1.000
_cell.angle_alpha   90.00
_cell.angle_beta   90.00
_cell.angle_gamma   90.00
#
_symmetry.space_group_name_H-M   'P 1'
#
loop_
_entity.id
_entity.type
_entity.pdbx_description
1 polymer ?
#
loop_
_entity_poly.entity_id
_entity_poly.type
_entity_poly.pdbx_seq_one_letter_code
_entity_poly.pdbx_strand_id
1 'polypeptide(L)'
;MTTAMSSPNSPFYKKLAGRMDEHILHLRDSRGVFLLDKLNKLTVKHFLNRCLGTPVQNQILLMMLIGGDRNLDTQTVMKYISINVRLKDIFRAYDLKTFTDFDTEKHMYNYLKGLIYPEHSNHQRLTFLNYYNTVSYFTKKWLVSKLNQEQQEYFQQFLLPIYKFDSRDFTIRKQVKEQTQNTRKSETDAIVPHLSQIRVEANFRWNQMKRLREAFLTACKQAEQGDVKLPLEFHYEEPNRIGERFYFRLWDKSSFVFYHKETFTESIVNSAQKRKGTYSKENNHYFVEFLKAERLEDDDVAEGLWITEILQEDVLGNWSINETEKEIKRKRELLFSWGYGEEGTKNNPVPFYSMHKGILSPSTFVSLYSGKAEGILFDIEPFYVATTFGLLAVDILTTTGARLNELLQLNSKKDYLKAIKINGDLKFSFKAIPKGRDKLEPYPISKQTFQLIKRVNLMLKEHYKGAIPSVMYRGDRKHLFPEPQPYFFQYNGKSLNRQSLTSCLRFLLHGLFFETQEGKPVVLKTHLLRHAFATEAVQRQEIPIDIVAKILHQRDLNVTRYYSEPTPSQVAEKIGELHDVIANYVDLDEAILRSPEELQREWEEYKAKVGVYNNVLGGTCVTDKVCPVKMACLGCVAKIPQPEKKHELLETIELSKDMEKRFVSMGLTIEVNKAKQMQKLARNELKEIELIEKYQEEQTHEPHIFFKK
;
A
#
# COMPACT_ATOMS: atom_id res chain seq x y z
N MET A 1 3.25 20.10 -50.83
CA MET A 1 2.93 21.37 -50.17
C MET A 1 1.66 21.16 -49.35
N THR A 2 1.80 20.90 -48.05
CA THR A 2 0.68 20.76 -47.12
C THR A 2 0.21 22.15 -46.73
N THR A 3 -1.06 22.45 -46.98
CA THR A 3 -1.74 23.68 -46.55
C THR A 3 -1.49 23.88 -45.06
N ALA A 4 -0.80 24.96 -44.68
CA ALA A 4 -0.54 25.27 -43.28
C ALA A 4 -1.89 25.53 -42.60
N MET A 5 -2.30 24.63 -41.69
CA MET A 5 -3.57 24.77 -40.98
C MET A 5 -3.61 26.10 -40.24
N SER A 6 -4.70 26.86 -40.39
CA SER A 6 -4.86 28.18 -39.77
C SER A 6 -5.27 28.11 -38.30
N SER A 7 -5.76 26.97 -37.82
CA SER A 7 -6.24 26.79 -36.44
C SER A 7 -5.97 25.39 -35.86
N PRO A 8 -5.92 25.24 -34.52
CA PRO A 8 -5.78 23.95 -33.84
C PRO A 8 -6.93 22.98 -34.12
N ASN A 9 -6.63 21.68 -34.24
CA ASN A 9 -7.62 20.61 -34.44
C ASN A 9 -8.32 20.16 -33.15
N SER A 10 -7.85 20.63 -32.01
CA SER A 10 -8.38 20.26 -30.70
C SER A 10 -9.88 20.55 -30.60
N PRO A 11 -10.71 19.58 -30.14
CA PRO A 11 -12.16 19.77 -30.01
C PRO A 11 -12.53 20.83 -28.97
N PHE A 12 -11.54 21.34 -28.23
CA PHE A 12 -11.70 22.40 -27.24
C PHE A 12 -11.41 23.80 -27.78
N TYR A 13 -10.81 23.93 -28.98
CA TYR A 13 -10.42 25.22 -29.55
C TYR A 13 -11.60 26.20 -29.61
N LYS A 14 -12.76 25.76 -30.14
CA LYS A 14 -13.99 26.56 -30.20
C LYS A 14 -14.48 27.07 -28.84
N LYS A 15 -14.17 26.38 -27.75
CA LYS A 15 -14.57 26.80 -26.38
C LYS A 15 -13.60 27.81 -25.76
N LEU A 16 -12.37 27.88 -26.27
CA LEU A 16 -11.32 28.76 -25.78
C LEU A 16 -11.17 30.01 -26.65
N ALA A 17 -11.46 29.91 -27.95
CA ALA A 17 -11.45 31.03 -28.88
C ALA A 17 -12.34 32.18 -28.40
N GLY A 18 -11.83 33.41 -28.47
CA GLY A 18 -12.52 34.62 -27.98
C GLY A 18 -12.56 34.78 -26.46
N ARG A 19 -12.06 33.81 -25.68
CA ARG A 19 -11.98 33.87 -24.21
C ARG A 19 -10.55 33.85 -23.67
N MET A 20 -9.61 33.44 -24.50
CA MET A 20 -8.20 33.30 -24.21
C MET A 20 -7.39 34.11 -25.22
N ASP A 21 -6.15 34.42 -24.86
CA ASP A 21 -5.22 35.09 -25.76
C ASP A 21 -4.98 34.26 -27.05
N GLU A 22 -5.09 34.92 -28.20
CA GLU A 22 -5.04 34.27 -29.51
C GLU A 22 -3.64 33.73 -29.82
N HIS A 23 -2.57 34.44 -29.45
CA HIS A 23 -1.21 34.01 -29.69
C HIS A 23 -0.87 32.78 -28.84
N ILE A 24 -1.38 32.70 -27.60
CA ILE A 24 -1.23 31.49 -26.76
C ILE A 24 -1.91 30.28 -27.42
N LEU A 25 -3.13 30.44 -27.94
CA LEU A 25 -3.87 29.35 -28.58
C LEU A 25 -3.19 28.83 -29.86
N HIS A 26 -2.47 29.70 -30.57
CA HIS A 26 -1.80 29.40 -31.83
C HIS A 26 -0.31 29.04 -31.68
N LEU A 27 0.19 28.86 -30.45
CA LEU A 27 1.56 28.39 -30.23
C LEU A 27 1.80 27.04 -30.90
N ARG A 28 2.92 26.93 -31.62
CA ARG A 28 3.35 25.72 -32.34
C ARG A 28 4.70 25.23 -31.83
N ASP A 29 4.93 23.93 -31.94
CA ASP A 29 6.25 23.34 -31.74
C ASP A 29 7.16 23.54 -32.96
N SER A 30 8.41 23.11 -32.85
CA SER A 30 9.40 23.20 -33.94
C SER A 30 9.04 22.39 -35.20
N ARG A 31 7.98 21.56 -35.16
CA ARG A 31 7.46 20.79 -36.29
C ARG A 31 6.19 21.43 -36.87
N GLY A 32 5.81 22.61 -36.40
CA GLY A 32 4.61 23.33 -36.84
C GLY A 32 3.30 22.78 -36.27
N VAL A 33 3.34 21.89 -35.27
CA VAL A 33 2.14 21.32 -34.64
C VAL A 33 1.69 22.24 -33.51
N PHE A 34 0.39 22.58 -33.49
CA PHE A 34 -0.19 23.37 -32.40
C PHE A 34 -0.04 22.67 -31.05
N LEU A 35 0.44 23.39 -30.04
CA LEU A 35 0.62 22.83 -28.70
C LEU A 35 -0.70 22.39 -28.06
N LEU A 36 -1.80 23.06 -28.41
CA LEU A 36 -3.15 22.71 -27.95
C LEU A 36 -3.57 21.30 -28.38
N ASP A 37 -3.10 20.85 -29.54
CA ASP A 37 -3.41 19.53 -30.10
C ASP A 37 -2.63 18.40 -29.41
N LYS A 38 -1.57 18.74 -28.65
CA LYS A 38 -0.78 17.79 -27.86
C LYS A 38 -1.38 17.49 -26.48
N LEU A 39 -2.39 18.25 -26.05
CA LEU A 39 -2.90 18.16 -24.68
C LEU A 39 -3.83 16.97 -24.46
N ASN A 40 -3.70 16.36 -23.28
CA ASN A 40 -4.64 15.34 -22.85
C ASN A 40 -6.02 15.94 -22.54
N LYS A 41 -7.08 15.27 -23.00
CA LYS A 41 -8.49 15.63 -22.78
C LYS A 41 -8.83 15.94 -21.32
N LEU A 42 -8.25 15.21 -20.37
CA LEU A 42 -8.50 15.39 -18.94
C LEU A 42 -7.96 16.73 -18.43
N THR A 43 -6.76 17.11 -18.87
CA THR A 43 -6.12 18.38 -18.47
C THR A 43 -6.93 19.58 -18.96
N VAL A 44 -7.37 19.54 -20.22
CA VAL A 44 -8.17 20.62 -20.81
C VAL A 44 -9.53 20.73 -20.12
N LYS A 45 -10.19 19.61 -19.81
CA LYS A 45 -11.44 19.62 -19.02
C LYS A 45 -11.25 20.25 -17.65
N HIS A 46 -10.16 19.94 -16.94
CA HIS A 46 -9.89 20.56 -15.65
C HIS A 46 -9.67 22.06 -15.78
N PHE A 47 -8.90 22.50 -16.77
CA PHE A 47 -8.69 23.92 -17.05
C PHE A 47 -10.02 24.65 -17.27
N LEU A 48 -10.89 24.12 -18.13
CA LEU A 48 -12.21 24.70 -18.41
C LEU A 48 -13.07 24.83 -17.14
N ASN A 49 -13.01 23.85 -16.26
CA ASN A 49 -13.87 23.81 -15.07
C ASN A 49 -13.32 24.62 -13.89
N ARG A 50 -11.99 24.80 -13.79
CA ARG A 50 -11.35 25.36 -12.59
C ARG A 50 -10.56 26.64 -12.85
N CYS A 51 -10.07 26.86 -14.08
CA CYS A 51 -9.12 27.92 -14.41
C CYS A 51 -9.68 28.96 -15.40
N LEU A 52 -10.64 28.58 -16.25
CA LEU A 52 -11.27 29.53 -17.17
C LEU A 52 -12.08 30.59 -16.39
N GLY A 53 -12.03 31.84 -16.84
CA GLY A 53 -12.70 32.99 -16.20
C GLY A 53 -11.96 33.52 -14.97
N THR A 54 -10.70 33.11 -14.77
CA THR A 54 -9.88 33.58 -13.65
C THR A 54 -8.87 34.63 -14.14
N PRO A 55 -8.44 35.57 -13.27
CA PRO A 55 -7.44 36.57 -13.64
C PRO A 55 -6.11 35.98 -14.14
N VAL A 56 -5.81 34.72 -13.77
CA VAL A 56 -4.57 33.99 -14.11
C VAL A 56 -4.74 33.01 -15.28
N GLN A 57 -5.88 33.03 -15.99
CA GLN A 57 -6.23 31.98 -16.96
C GLN A 57 -5.20 31.81 -18.08
N ASN A 58 -4.65 32.91 -18.60
CA ASN A 58 -3.71 32.90 -19.72
C ASN A 58 -2.36 32.31 -19.30
N GLN A 59 -1.89 32.66 -18.09
CA GLN A 59 -0.69 32.12 -17.47
C GLN A 59 -0.82 30.60 -17.30
N ILE A 60 -1.95 30.14 -16.75
CA ILE A 60 -2.21 28.72 -16.53
C ILE A 60 -2.32 27.94 -17.86
N LEU A 61 -2.94 28.52 -18.88
CA LEU A 61 -3.01 27.91 -20.22
C LEU A 61 -1.61 27.76 -20.83
N LEU A 62 -0.79 28.81 -20.78
CA LEU A 62 0.58 28.77 -21.28
C LEU A 62 1.41 27.66 -20.60
N MET A 63 1.33 27.55 -19.26
CA MET A 63 1.99 26.46 -18.51
C MET A 63 1.50 25.09 -18.94
N MET A 64 0.19 24.94 -19.16
CA MET A 64 -0.42 23.67 -19.58
C MET A 64 0.11 23.26 -20.96
N LEU A 65 0.15 24.19 -21.92
CA LEU A 65 0.67 23.97 -23.27
C LEU A 65 2.15 23.56 -23.25
N ILE A 66 2.98 24.28 -22.49
CA ILE A 66 4.40 23.95 -22.32
C ILE A 66 4.58 22.59 -21.65
N GLY A 67 3.75 22.26 -20.67
CA GLY A 67 3.74 20.93 -20.04
C GLY A 67 3.47 19.81 -21.04
N GLY A 68 2.52 20.04 -21.97
CA GLY A 68 2.25 19.13 -23.09
C GLY A 68 3.43 19.02 -24.05
N ASP A 69 4.04 20.14 -24.45
CA ASP A 69 5.21 20.14 -25.33
C ASP A 69 6.40 19.37 -24.75
N ARG A 70 6.59 19.48 -23.43
CA ARG A 70 7.62 18.75 -22.67
C ARG A 70 7.28 17.28 -22.42
N ASN A 71 6.16 16.77 -22.95
CA ASN A 71 5.66 15.42 -22.74
C ASN A 71 5.54 15.03 -21.25
N LEU A 72 5.17 15.99 -20.39
CA LEU A 72 4.92 15.70 -18.99
C LEU A 72 3.68 14.81 -18.85
N ASP A 73 3.69 13.94 -17.83
CA ASP A 73 2.52 13.13 -17.56
C ASP A 73 1.32 14.00 -17.16
N THR A 74 0.11 13.54 -17.51
CA THR A 74 -1.15 14.26 -17.27
C THR A 74 -1.33 14.65 -15.80
N GLN A 75 -0.91 13.81 -14.84
CA GLN A 75 -1.07 14.14 -13.42
C GLN A 75 -0.11 15.24 -12.98
N THR A 76 1.12 15.26 -13.51
CA THR A 76 2.08 16.32 -13.25
C THR A 76 1.58 17.67 -13.77
N VAL A 77 1.03 17.72 -14.99
CA VAL A 77 0.43 18.97 -15.51
C VAL A 77 -0.75 19.41 -14.64
N MET A 78 -1.61 18.48 -14.22
CA MET A 78 -2.72 18.76 -13.30
C MET A 78 -2.27 19.31 -11.94
N LYS A 79 -1.18 18.78 -11.38
CA LYS A 79 -0.57 19.31 -10.14
C LYS A 79 -0.05 20.72 -10.34
N TYR A 80 0.59 21.01 -11.47
CA TYR A 80 1.11 22.34 -11.76
C TYR A 80 0.00 23.38 -11.91
N ILE A 81 -1.08 23.08 -12.63
CA ILE A 81 -2.20 24.03 -12.76
C ILE A 81 -3.01 24.18 -11.46
N SER A 82 -2.84 23.29 -10.49
CA SER A 82 -3.51 23.39 -9.18
C SER A 82 -3.07 24.60 -8.35
N ILE A 83 -1.94 25.26 -8.70
CA ILE A 83 -1.54 26.53 -8.09
C ILE A 83 -2.63 27.61 -8.19
N ASN A 84 -3.48 27.52 -9.21
CA ASN A 84 -4.62 28.40 -9.41
C ASN A 84 -5.56 28.43 -8.20
N VAL A 85 -5.71 27.32 -7.46
CA VAL A 85 -6.55 27.31 -6.25
C VAL A 85 -6.04 28.32 -5.24
N ARG A 86 -4.73 28.36 -4.99
CA ARG A 86 -4.11 29.28 -4.02
C ARG A 86 -3.99 30.70 -4.57
N LEU A 87 -3.75 30.84 -5.87
CA LEU A 87 -3.79 32.16 -6.52
C LEU A 87 -5.18 32.80 -6.37
N LYS A 88 -6.27 32.05 -6.54
CA LYS A 88 -7.63 32.58 -6.29
C LYS A 88 -7.82 33.07 -4.86
N ASP A 89 -7.34 32.31 -3.89
CA ASP A 89 -7.46 32.71 -2.48
C ASP A 89 -6.72 34.01 -2.24
N ILE A 90 -5.48 34.12 -2.73
CA ILE A 90 -4.66 35.34 -2.62
C ILE A 90 -5.34 36.53 -3.33
N PHE A 91 -5.83 36.33 -4.55
CA PHE A 91 -6.54 37.37 -5.29
C PHE A 91 -7.79 37.84 -4.55
N ARG A 92 -8.54 36.92 -3.93
CA ARG A 92 -9.71 37.25 -3.11
C ARG A 92 -9.32 38.03 -1.85
N ALA A 93 -8.22 37.67 -1.18
CA ALA A 93 -7.80 38.34 0.05
C ALA A 93 -7.37 39.80 -0.17
N TYR A 94 -6.85 40.13 -1.37
CA TYR A 94 -6.40 41.48 -1.72
C TYR A 94 -7.30 42.17 -2.76
N ASP A 95 -8.44 41.57 -3.10
CA ASP A 95 -9.37 42.01 -4.15
C ASP A 95 -8.71 42.34 -5.51
N LEU A 96 -7.70 41.56 -5.89
CA LEU A 96 -6.95 41.74 -7.14
C LEU A 96 -7.84 41.40 -8.35
N LYS A 97 -7.89 42.28 -9.36
CA LYS A 97 -8.78 42.12 -10.52
C LYS A 97 -8.07 41.53 -11.73
N THR A 98 -6.81 41.89 -11.92
CA THR A 98 -5.99 41.49 -13.07
C THR A 98 -4.71 40.82 -12.63
N PHE A 99 -4.06 40.07 -13.52
CA PHE A 99 -2.80 39.40 -13.18
C PHE A 99 -1.67 40.40 -12.88
N THR A 100 -1.68 41.56 -13.51
CA THR A 100 -0.66 42.61 -13.30
C THR A 100 -0.67 43.16 -11.87
N ASP A 101 -1.79 43.03 -11.15
CA ASP A 101 -1.90 43.44 -9.75
C ASP A 101 -1.15 42.47 -8.81
N PHE A 102 -0.77 41.28 -9.28
CA PHE A 102 -0.16 40.25 -8.44
C PHE A 102 1.34 40.48 -8.20
N ASP A 103 1.65 41.04 -7.05
CA ASP A 103 3.02 41.13 -6.51
C ASP A 103 3.41 39.92 -5.65
N THR A 104 4.51 39.24 -5.99
CA THR A 104 5.05 38.13 -5.21
C THR A 104 5.62 38.57 -3.87
N GLU A 105 6.25 39.74 -3.81
CA GLU A 105 6.92 40.22 -2.60
C GLU A 105 5.94 40.64 -1.51
N LYS A 106 4.69 40.94 -1.89
CA LYS A 106 3.61 41.27 -0.96
C LYS A 106 2.61 40.13 -0.81
N HIS A 107 1.93 39.75 -1.89
CA HIS A 107 0.75 38.89 -1.80
C HIS A 107 1.12 37.43 -1.55
N MET A 108 2.10 36.92 -2.30
CA MET A 108 2.63 35.56 -2.09
C MET A 108 3.39 35.47 -0.77
N TYR A 109 4.21 36.46 -0.45
CA TYR A 109 4.93 36.52 0.84
C TYR A 109 3.98 36.44 2.03
N ASN A 110 2.93 37.26 2.06
CA ASN A 110 1.95 37.29 3.16
C ASN A 110 1.17 35.98 3.28
N TYR A 111 0.84 35.32 2.17
CA TYR A 111 0.25 33.98 2.18
C TYR A 111 1.19 32.93 2.77
N LEU A 112 2.47 32.95 2.38
CA LEU A 112 3.47 32.02 2.89
C LEU A 112 3.75 32.26 4.38
N LYS A 113 3.75 33.51 4.86
CA LYS A 113 3.81 33.83 6.30
C LYS A 113 2.56 33.43 7.08
N GLY A 114 1.46 33.08 6.42
CA GLY A 114 0.19 32.78 7.08
C GLY A 114 -0.56 34.01 7.59
N LEU A 115 -0.20 35.21 7.12
CA LEU A 115 -0.89 36.47 7.46
C LEU A 115 -2.28 36.54 6.81
N ILE A 116 -2.46 35.82 5.69
CA ILE A 116 -3.76 35.59 5.07
C ILE A 116 -4.06 34.09 5.03
N TYR A 117 -5.31 33.72 5.29
CA TYR A 117 -5.78 32.35 5.47
C TYR A 117 -4.90 31.53 6.43
N PRO A 118 -4.82 31.93 7.73
CA PRO A 118 -4.01 31.22 8.73
C PRO A 118 -4.40 29.74 8.87
N GLU A 119 -5.66 29.40 8.65
CA GLU A 119 -6.23 28.05 8.71
C GLU A 119 -5.70 27.09 7.63
N HIS A 120 -5.10 27.60 6.55
CA HIS A 120 -4.40 26.75 5.60
C HIS A 120 -3.19 26.09 6.25
N SER A 121 -2.90 24.84 5.88
CA SER A 121 -1.78 24.10 6.46
C SER A 121 -0.43 24.51 5.86
N ASN A 122 0.63 24.31 6.63
CA ASN A 122 2.00 24.51 6.13
C ASN A 122 2.31 23.62 4.91
N HIS A 123 1.71 22.43 4.82
CA HIS A 123 1.82 21.56 3.65
C HIS A 123 1.19 22.20 2.39
N GLN A 124 0.04 22.86 2.52
CA GLN A 124 -0.60 23.58 1.41
C GLN A 124 0.28 24.74 0.93
N ARG A 125 0.84 25.54 1.86
CA ARG A 125 1.76 26.64 1.55
C ARG A 125 3.03 26.15 0.84
N LEU A 126 3.63 25.07 1.33
CA LEU A 126 4.83 24.48 0.73
C LEU A 126 4.57 23.93 -0.68
N THR A 127 3.45 23.24 -0.86
CA THR A 127 3.05 22.66 -2.15
C THR A 127 2.85 23.76 -3.18
N PHE A 128 2.17 24.85 -2.79
CA PHE A 128 2.03 26.04 -3.62
C PHE A 128 3.39 26.64 -4.02
N LEU A 129 4.27 26.92 -3.06
CA LEU A 129 5.60 27.48 -3.32
C LEU A 129 6.41 26.59 -4.28
N ASN A 130 6.44 25.28 -4.06
CA ASN A 130 7.23 24.35 -4.88
C ASN A 130 6.69 24.28 -6.31
N TYR A 131 5.37 24.19 -6.50
CA TYR A 131 4.79 24.16 -7.83
C TYR A 131 4.93 25.51 -8.53
N TYR A 132 4.66 26.62 -7.85
CA TYR A 132 4.86 27.96 -8.37
C TYR A 132 6.29 28.16 -8.86
N ASN A 133 7.29 27.80 -8.04
CA ASN A 133 8.71 27.91 -8.41
C ASN A 133 9.07 27.01 -9.60
N THR A 134 8.54 25.78 -9.62
CA THR A 134 8.80 24.85 -10.72
C THR A 134 8.24 25.39 -12.03
N VAL A 135 6.99 25.86 -12.02
CA VAL A 135 6.31 26.38 -13.22
C VAL A 135 6.88 27.70 -13.70
N SER A 136 7.23 28.63 -12.80
CA SER A 136 7.84 29.90 -13.19
C SER A 136 9.19 29.67 -13.87
N TYR A 137 10.03 28.81 -13.29
CA TYR A 137 11.33 28.46 -13.85
C TYR A 137 11.22 27.78 -15.21
N PHE A 138 10.42 26.72 -15.35
CA PHE A 138 10.42 25.99 -16.61
C PHE A 138 9.70 26.75 -17.74
N THR A 139 8.67 27.53 -17.44
CA THR A 139 7.96 28.34 -18.44
C THR A 139 8.93 29.39 -19.00
N LYS A 140 9.66 30.10 -18.12
CA LYS A 140 10.70 31.05 -18.53
C LYS A 140 11.79 30.38 -19.37
N LYS A 141 12.32 29.25 -18.91
CA LYS A 141 13.35 28.49 -19.65
C LYS A 141 12.86 28.05 -21.02
N TRP A 142 11.61 27.59 -21.11
CA TRP A 142 11.02 27.15 -22.37
C TRP A 142 10.90 28.31 -23.36
N LEU A 143 10.35 29.46 -22.96
CA LEU A 143 10.23 30.65 -23.82
C LEU A 143 11.58 31.06 -24.42
N VAL A 144 12.61 31.21 -23.57
CA VAL A 144 13.97 31.61 -24.01
C VAL A 144 14.56 30.59 -24.98
N SER A 145 14.28 29.29 -24.80
CA SER A 145 14.85 28.23 -25.63
C SER A 145 14.11 27.94 -26.92
N LYS A 146 12.84 28.37 -27.05
CA LYS A 146 11.94 27.94 -28.13
C LYS A 146 11.39 29.05 -28.99
N LEU A 147 11.35 30.29 -28.49
CA LEU A 147 10.76 31.43 -29.20
C LEU A 147 11.84 32.42 -29.64
N ASN A 148 11.55 33.17 -30.71
CA ASN A 148 12.41 34.27 -31.15
C ASN A 148 12.23 35.52 -30.24
N GLN A 149 13.05 36.55 -30.44
CA GLN A 149 13.04 37.74 -29.57
C GLN A 149 11.68 38.47 -29.54
N GLU A 150 11.07 38.69 -30.70
CA GLU A 150 9.76 39.37 -30.82
C GLU A 150 8.65 38.58 -30.09
N GLN A 151 8.62 37.26 -30.26
CA GLN A 151 7.70 36.40 -29.52
C GLN A 151 8.00 36.41 -28.02
N GLN A 152 9.28 36.39 -27.62
CA GLN A 152 9.66 36.45 -26.20
C GLN A 152 9.13 37.72 -25.54
N GLU A 153 9.26 38.88 -26.19
CA GLU A 153 8.75 40.16 -25.71
C GLU A 153 7.23 40.11 -25.51
N TYR A 154 6.49 39.56 -26.48
CA TYR A 154 5.04 39.40 -26.37
C TYR A 154 4.62 38.46 -25.24
N PHE A 155 5.24 37.28 -25.13
CA PHE A 155 4.83 36.26 -24.14
C PHE A 155 5.30 36.56 -22.71
N GLN A 156 6.15 37.56 -22.51
CA GLN A 156 6.66 37.94 -21.20
C GLN A 156 5.55 38.34 -20.22
N GLN A 157 4.45 38.94 -20.71
CA GLN A 157 3.27 39.31 -19.90
C GLN A 157 2.51 38.12 -19.29
N PHE A 158 2.74 36.90 -19.81
CA PHE A 158 2.10 35.66 -19.34
C PHE A 158 3.02 34.81 -18.46
N LEU A 159 4.22 35.30 -18.13
CA LEU A 159 5.10 34.65 -17.18
C LEU A 159 4.64 34.89 -15.75
N LEU A 160 4.78 33.86 -14.91
CA LEU A 160 4.70 34.06 -13.47
C LEU A 160 5.94 34.85 -13.00
N PRO A 161 5.74 35.93 -12.22
CA PRO A 161 6.85 36.63 -11.59
C PRO A 161 7.73 35.68 -10.78
N ILE A 162 9.04 35.81 -10.94
CA ILE A 162 10.00 35.10 -10.07
C ILE A 162 10.13 35.92 -8.80
N TYR A 163 9.78 35.32 -7.67
CA TYR A 163 9.95 35.95 -6.37
C TYR A 163 11.42 36.20 -6.05
N LYS A 164 11.69 37.25 -5.28
CA LYS A 164 13.02 37.69 -4.86
C LYS A 164 13.30 37.42 -3.39
N PHE A 165 12.27 37.25 -2.57
CA PHE A 165 12.41 36.85 -1.17
C PHE A 165 13.16 35.52 -1.00
N ASP A 166 13.82 35.35 0.14
CA ASP A 166 14.51 34.10 0.46
C ASP A 166 13.50 33.06 0.94
N SER A 167 13.43 31.92 0.25
CA SER A 167 12.58 30.81 0.69
C SER A 167 12.93 30.28 2.10
N ARG A 168 14.12 30.59 2.63
CA ARG A 168 14.55 30.30 4.01
C ARG A 168 13.89 31.21 5.05
N ASP A 169 13.29 32.33 4.66
CA ASP A 169 12.48 33.19 5.55
C ASP A 169 11.24 32.46 6.07
N PHE A 170 10.91 31.31 5.48
CA PHE A 170 9.80 30.47 5.85
C PHE A 170 10.31 29.17 6.50
N THR A 171 10.04 29.01 7.80
CA THR A 171 10.29 27.76 8.52
C THR A 171 9.36 26.61 8.08
N ILE A 172 8.38 26.89 7.21
CA ILE A 172 7.38 25.95 6.67
C ILE A 172 8.03 24.67 6.15
N ARG A 173 9.14 24.75 5.39
CA ARG A 173 9.84 23.56 4.86
C ARG A 173 10.35 22.66 5.96
N LYS A 174 11.01 23.25 6.96
CA LYS A 174 11.58 22.54 8.11
C LYS A 174 10.45 21.95 8.96
N GLN A 175 9.45 22.75 9.31
CA GLN A 175 8.30 22.34 10.12
C GLN A 175 7.49 21.22 9.46
N VAL A 176 7.15 21.31 8.17
CA VAL A 176 6.41 20.24 7.46
C VAL A 176 7.23 18.96 7.39
N LYS A 177 8.54 19.09 7.15
CA LYS A 177 9.44 17.93 7.13
C LYS A 177 9.47 17.28 8.51
N GLU A 178 9.79 18.02 9.56
CA GLU A 178 9.85 17.54 10.95
C GLU A 178 8.53 16.94 11.40
N GLN A 179 7.39 17.60 11.15
CA GLN A 179 6.08 17.07 11.49
C GLN A 179 5.79 15.75 10.77
N THR A 180 6.00 15.69 9.45
CA THR A 180 5.79 14.44 8.67
C THR A 180 6.75 13.34 9.10
N GLN A 181 7.96 13.71 9.55
CA GLN A 181 8.96 12.79 10.05
C GLN A 181 8.57 12.23 11.42
N ASN A 182 8.19 13.09 12.37
CA ASN A 182 7.76 12.73 13.72
C ASN A 182 6.48 11.90 13.70
N THR A 183 5.45 12.29 12.92
CA THR A 183 4.22 11.50 12.78
C THR A 183 4.55 10.09 12.28
N ARG A 184 5.41 9.94 11.26
CA ARG A 184 5.79 8.62 10.77
C ARG A 184 6.60 7.81 11.78
N LYS A 185 7.54 8.44 12.52
CA LYS A 185 8.28 7.76 13.59
C LYS A 185 7.31 7.23 14.66
N SER A 186 6.43 8.10 15.16
CA SER A 186 5.41 7.74 16.15
C SER A 186 4.44 6.65 15.68
N GLU A 187 3.91 6.74 14.46
CA GLU A 187 3.08 5.66 13.88
C GLU A 187 3.88 4.35 13.72
N THR A 188 5.17 4.43 13.39
CA THR A 188 6.02 3.25 13.16
C THR A 188 6.32 2.56 14.48
N ASP A 189 6.69 3.32 15.51
CA ASP A 189 7.00 2.82 16.85
C ASP A 189 5.82 2.04 17.45
N ALA A 190 4.60 2.49 17.18
CA ALA A 190 3.37 1.80 17.61
C ALA A 190 3.19 0.41 17.00
N ILE A 191 3.71 0.15 15.78
CA ILE A 191 3.43 -1.09 15.04
C ILE A 191 4.61 -2.06 14.95
N VAL A 192 5.85 -1.57 15.11
CA VAL A 192 7.08 -2.38 15.04
C VAL A 192 7.06 -3.58 16.01
N PRO A 193 6.59 -3.47 17.26
CA PRO A 193 6.44 -4.63 18.16
C PRO A 193 5.48 -5.71 17.67
N HIS A 194 4.57 -5.38 16.76
CA HIS A 194 3.43 -6.21 16.40
C HIS A 194 3.52 -6.76 14.97
N LEU A 195 4.66 -6.64 14.28
CA LEU A 195 4.81 -7.11 12.89
C LEU A 195 4.55 -8.61 12.69
N SER A 196 4.94 -9.46 13.65
CA SER A 196 4.61 -10.89 13.63
C SER A 196 3.12 -11.12 13.82
N GLN A 197 2.49 -10.43 14.78
CA GLN A 197 1.06 -10.51 15.05
C GLN A 197 0.22 -10.06 13.84
N ILE A 198 0.60 -8.97 13.17
CA ILE A 198 -0.06 -8.48 11.94
C ILE A 198 -0.02 -9.56 10.85
N ARG A 199 1.13 -10.22 10.65
CA ARG A 199 1.27 -11.30 9.65
C ARG A 199 0.43 -12.51 10.01
N VAL A 200 0.40 -12.89 11.28
CA VAL A 200 -0.36 -14.03 11.79
C VAL A 200 -1.86 -13.79 11.66
N GLU A 201 -2.34 -12.63 12.08
CA GLU A 201 -3.76 -12.25 11.97
C GLU A 201 -4.22 -12.21 10.51
N ALA A 202 -3.39 -11.68 9.60
CA ALA A 202 -3.67 -11.71 8.18
C ALA A 202 -3.84 -13.15 7.64
N ASN A 203 -3.06 -14.12 8.13
CA ASN A 203 -3.22 -15.53 7.76
C ASN A 203 -4.51 -16.12 8.35
N PHE A 204 -4.81 -15.86 9.63
CA PHE A 204 -6.04 -16.35 10.26
C PHE A 204 -7.30 -15.86 9.55
N ARG A 205 -7.36 -14.57 9.20
CA ARG A 205 -8.51 -14.00 8.49
C ARG A 205 -8.66 -14.51 7.06
N TRP A 206 -7.55 -14.77 6.39
CA TRP A 206 -7.59 -15.42 5.08
C TRP A 206 -8.06 -16.88 5.20
N ASN A 207 -7.60 -17.62 6.21
CA ASN A 207 -8.06 -18.99 6.48
C ASN A 207 -9.57 -19.03 6.73
N GLN A 208 -10.10 -18.13 7.58
CA GLN A 208 -11.54 -17.98 7.82
C GLN A 208 -12.31 -17.71 6.51
N MET A 209 -11.81 -16.79 5.67
CA MET A 209 -12.44 -16.48 4.38
C MET A 209 -12.37 -17.64 3.38
N LYS A 210 -11.28 -18.42 3.39
CA LYS A 210 -11.15 -19.65 2.59
C LYS A 210 -12.21 -20.68 3.02
N ARG A 211 -12.32 -20.96 4.32
CA ARG A 211 -13.33 -21.88 4.87
C ARG A 211 -14.75 -21.46 4.52
N LEU A 212 -15.07 -20.17 4.69
CA LEU A 212 -16.35 -19.61 4.29
C LEU A 212 -16.63 -19.81 2.79
N ARG A 213 -15.64 -19.56 1.93
CA ARG A 213 -15.78 -19.80 0.48
C ARG A 213 -15.99 -21.27 0.16
N GLU A 214 -15.25 -22.17 0.80
CA GLU A 214 -15.40 -23.63 0.60
C GLU A 214 -16.79 -24.11 1.04
N ALA A 215 -17.28 -23.62 2.18
CA ALA A 215 -18.63 -23.90 2.67
C ALA A 215 -19.70 -23.40 1.69
N PHE A 216 -19.55 -22.18 1.19
CA PHE A 216 -20.45 -21.61 0.17
C PHE A 216 -20.44 -22.37 -1.14
N LEU A 217 -19.27 -22.73 -1.67
CA LEU A 217 -19.19 -23.50 -2.91
C LEU A 217 -19.82 -24.89 -2.77
N THR A 218 -19.72 -25.48 -1.59
CA THR A 218 -20.38 -26.76 -1.27
C THR A 218 -21.90 -26.59 -1.20
N ALA A 219 -22.40 -25.54 -0.54
CA ALA A 219 -23.83 -25.21 -0.52
C ALA A 219 -24.38 -24.91 -1.94
N CYS A 220 -23.62 -24.19 -2.77
CA CYS A 220 -23.97 -23.95 -4.17
C CYS A 220 -24.12 -25.27 -4.96
N LYS A 221 -23.16 -26.20 -4.81
CA LYS A 221 -23.23 -27.52 -5.46
C LYS A 221 -24.48 -28.30 -5.01
N GLN A 222 -24.79 -28.28 -3.71
CA GLN A 222 -25.98 -28.93 -3.17
C GLN A 222 -27.27 -28.34 -3.77
N ALA A 223 -27.34 -27.02 -3.93
CA ALA A 223 -28.46 -26.35 -4.59
C ALA A 223 -28.57 -26.68 -6.09
N GLU A 224 -27.43 -26.81 -6.80
CA GLU A 224 -27.37 -27.13 -8.23
C GLU A 224 -27.76 -28.57 -8.55
N GLN A 225 -27.52 -29.51 -7.62
CA GLN A 225 -27.91 -30.92 -7.76
C GLN A 225 -29.44 -31.12 -7.70
N GLY A 226 -30.19 -30.11 -7.25
CA GLY A 226 -31.66 -30.10 -7.25
C GLY A 226 -32.31 -30.79 -6.05
N ASP A 227 -31.51 -31.30 -5.10
CA ASP A 227 -31.98 -32.04 -3.93
C ASP A 227 -32.57 -31.14 -2.82
N VAL A 228 -32.42 -29.82 -2.94
CA VAL A 228 -32.84 -28.84 -1.92
C VAL A 228 -33.41 -27.58 -2.57
N LYS A 229 -34.41 -26.98 -1.90
CA LYS A 229 -35.01 -25.70 -2.31
C LYS A 229 -34.27 -24.53 -1.65
N LEU A 230 -34.16 -23.42 -2.36
CA LEU A 230 -33.64 -22.17 -1.81
C LEU A 230 -34.75 -21.37 -1.10
N PRO A 231 -34.44 -20.63 -0.01
CA PRO A 231 -33.11 -20.52 0.62
C PRO A 231 -32.63 -21.83 1.27
N LEU A 232 -31.33 -22.08 1.20
CA LEU A 232 -30.69 -23.22 1.86
C LEU A 232 -29.93 -22.74 3.09
N GLU A 233 -30.38 -23.12 4.28
CA GLU A 233 -29.67 -22.84 5.54
C GLU A 233 -28.55 -23.85 5.78
N PHE A 234 -27.37 -23.36 6.13
CA PHE A 234 -26.21 -24.17 6.47
C PHE A 234 -25.39 -23.54 7.59
N HIS A 235 -24.65 -24.35 8.32
CA HIS A 235 -23.69 -23.88 9.32
C HIS A 235 -22.43 -24.73 9.32
N TYR A 236 -21.37 -24.19 9.91
CA TYR A 236 -20.14 -24.91 10.16
C TYR A 236 -19.43 -24.35 11.41
N GLU A 237 -18.51 -25.14 11.95
CA GLU A 237 -17.73 -24.79 13.14
C GLU A 237 -16.34 -24.29 12.75
N GLU A 238 -15.97 -23.15 13.31
CA GLU A 238 -14.61 -22.62 13.22
C GLU A 238 -13.66 -23.35 14.19
N PRO A 239 -12.34 -23.35 13.93
CA PRO A 239 -11.36 -23.99 14.81
C PRO A 239 -11.44 -23.49 16.26
N ASN A 240 -10.92 -24.28 17.20
CA ASN A 240 -10.93 -23.98 18.65
C ASN A 240 -10.44 -22.57 19.02
N ARG A 241 -9.56 -21.97 18.22
CA ARG A 241 -9.11 -20.58 18.43
C ARG A 241 -10.27 -19.58 18.37
N ILE A 242 -11.19 -19.79 17.43
CA ILE A 242 -12.41 -18.99 17.29
C ILE A 242 -13.49 -19.57 18.20
N GLY A 243 -13.67 -20.90 18.19
CA GLY A 243 -14.61 -21.58 19.10
C GLY A 243 -16.07 -21.18 18.86
N GLU A 244 -16.42 -20.85 17.61
CA GLU A 244 -17.76 -20.40 17.22
C GLU A 244 -18.31 -21.23 16.07
N ARG A 245 -19.63 -21.37 16.06
CA ARG A 245 -20.42 -21.91 14.94
C ARG A 245 -21.06 -20.76 14.19
N PHE A 246 -20.86 -20.74 12.87
CA PHE A 246 -21.43 -19.69 12.01
C PHE A 246 -22.61 -20.21 11.21
N TYR A 247 -23.71 -19.45 11.24
CA TYR A 247 -24.96 -19.77 10.55
C TYR A 247 -25.16 -18.89 9.33
N PHE A 248 -25.44 -19.53 8.20
CA PHE A 248 -25.63 -18.88 6.92
C PHE A 248 -26.89 -19.35 6.22
N ARG A 249 -27.37 -18.52 5.31
CA ARG A 249 -28.41 -18.85 4.36
C ARG A 249 -27.93 -18.54 2.94
N LEU A 250 -28.00 -19.55 2.08
CA LEU A 250 -27.68 -19.43 0.66
C LEU A 250 -28.90 -18.96 -0.11
N TRP A 251 -28.67 -17.98 -0.97
CA TRP A 251 -29.68 -17.35 -1.81
C TRP A 251 -29.28 -17.35 -3.27
N ASP A 252 -30.28 -17.42 -4.14
CA ASP A 252 -30.21 -16.84 -5.48
C ASP A 252 -31.15 -15.62 -5.56
N LYS A 253 -31.08 -14.84 -6.64
CA LYS A 253 -31.87 -13.61 -6.75
C LYS A 253 -33.37 -13.87 -6.69
N SER A 254 -33.85 -14.95 -7.31
CA SER A 254 -35.26 -15.29 -7.33
C SER A 254 -35.76 -15.68 -5.95
N SER A 255 -35.11 -16.66 -5.30
CA SER A 255 -35.47 -17.15 -3.97
C SER A 255 -35.49 -16.04 -2.93
N PHE A 256 -34.55 -15.10 -2.99
CA PHE A 256 -34.54 -13.92 -2.12
C PHE A 256 -35.79 -13.05 -2.31
N VAL A 257 -36.14 -12.70 -3.55
CA VAL A 257 -37.36 -11.91 -3.85
C VAL A 257 -38.62 -12.65 -3.41
N PHE A 258 -38.67 -13.96 -3.61
CA PHE A 258 -39.81 -14.79 -3.22
C PHE A 258 -40.03 -14.84 -1.71
N TYR A 259 -38.95 -15.04 -0.96
CA TYR A 259 -39.00 -15.11 0.49
C TYR A 259 -39.47 -13.78 1.08
N HIS A 260 -38.99 -12.66 0.53
CA HIS A 260 -39.36 -11.31 0.97
C HIS A 260 -40.44 -10.66 0.08
N LYS A 261 -41.33 -11.44 -0.53
CA LYS A 261 -42.31 -10.98 -1.55
C LYS A 261 -43.12 -9.75 -1.13
N GLU A 262 -43.42 -9.63 0.16
CA GLU A 262 -44.23 -8.54 0.72
C GLU A 262 -43.51 -7.18 0.68
N THR A 263 -42.18 -7.20 0.58
CA THR A 263 -41.36 -5.99 0.52
C THR A 263 -41.09 -5.55 -0.93
N PHE A 264 -41.43 -6.36 -1.93
CA PHE A 264 -41.17 -6.12 -3.34
C PHE A 264 -42.46 -5.76 -4.09
N THR A 265 -42.33 -4.99 -5.18
CA THR A 265 -43.47 -4.70 -6.04
C THR A 265 -43.90 -5.96 -6.80
N GLU A 266 -45.19 -6.04 -7.15
CA GLU A 266 -45.75 -7.19 -7.88
C GLU A 266 -45.02 -7.46 -9.20
N SER A 267 -44.59 -6.40 -9.90
CA SER A 267 -43.79 -6.51 -11.13
C SER A 267 -42.44 -7.22 -10.91
N ILE A 268 -41.75 -6.91 -9.80
CA ILE A 268 -40.49 -7.54 -9.43
C ILE A 268 -40.72 -9.00 -9.07
N VAL A 269 -41.73 -9.29 -8.24
CA VAL A 269 -42.10 -10.64 -7.84
C VAL A 269 -42.45 -11.50 -9.06
N ASN A 270 -43.26 -10.98 -9.99
CA ASN A 270 -43.62 -11.65 -11.23
C ASN A 270 -42.40 -11.91 -12.15
N SER A 271 -41.43 -10.99 -12.18
CA SER A 271 -40.20 -11.16 -12.96
C SER A 271 -39.28 -12.23 -12.36
N ALA A 272 -39.18 -12.27 -11.03
CA ALA A 272 -38.44 -13.29 -10.29
C ALA A 272 -39.08 -14.68 -10.45
N GLN A 273 -40.41 -14.75 -10.43
CA GLN A 273 -41.21 -15.94 -10.71
C GLN A 273 -40.95 -16.52 -12.10
N LYS A 274 -41.03 -15.65 -13.11
CA LYS A 274 -40.84 -16.03 -14.50
C LYS A 274 -39.35 -16.17 -14.89
N ARG A 275 -38.42 -15.95 -13.95
CA ARG A 275 -36.96 -15.96 -14.15
C ARG A 275 -36.52 -15.13 -15.38
N LYS A 276 -37.04 -13.91 -15.49
CA LYS A 276 -36.74 -12.99 -16.62
C LYS A 276 -35.73 -11.91 -16.23
N GLY A 277 -35.01 -11.37 -17.21
CA GLY A 277 -34.08 -10.26 -17.01
C GLY A 277 -32.96 -10.59 -16.03
N THR A 278 -32.84 -9.84 -14.93
CA THR A 278 -31.78 -10.06 -13.91
C THR A 278 -31.92 -11.40 -13.17
N TYR A 279 -33.10 -12.03 -13.23
CA TYR A 279 -33.42 -13.32 -12.62
C TYR A 279 -33.24 -14.51 -13.59
N SER A 280 -32.82 -14.27 -14.84
CA SER A 280 -32.55 -15.33 -15.80
C SER A 280 -31.33 -16.15 -15.38
N LYS A 281 -31.24 -17.40 -15.86
CA LYS A 281 -30.15 -18.32 -15.48
C LYS A 281 -28.76 -17.72 -15.76
N GLU A 282 -28.62 -16.94 -16.82
CA GLU A 282 -27.36 -16.32 -17.26
C GLU A 282 -26.94 -15.13 -16.39
N ASN A 283 -27.93 -14.42 -15.82
CA ASN A 283 -27.70 -13.22 -15.02
C ASN A 283 -27.85 -13.46 -13.52
N ASN A 284 -28.29 -14.64 -13.10
CA ASN A 284 -28.43 -15.03 -11.71
C ASN A 284 -27.09 -15.51 -11.14
N HIS A 285 -26.93 -15.37 -9.84
CA HIS A 285 -25.76 -15.84 -9.12
C HIS A 285 -26.12 -16.09 -7.65
N TYR A 286 -25.35 -16.94 -6.99
CA TYR A 286 -25.54 -17.23 -5.57
C TYR A 286 -24.81 -16.21 -4.69
N PHE A 287 -25.41 -15.91 -3.54
CA PHE A 287 -24.85 -15.05 -2.48
C PHE A 287 -25.31 -15.59 -1.11
N VAL A 288 -24.75 -15.04 -0.03
CA VAL A 288 -25.04 -15.51 1.32
C VAL A 288 -25.58 -14.42 2.21
N GLU A 289 -26.38 -14.83 3.18
CA GLU A 289 -26.79 -14.06 4.33
C GLU A 289 -26.16 -14.70 5.59
N PHE A 290 -25.38 -13.93 6.34
CA PHE A 290 -24.89 -14.35 7.66
C PHE A 290 -25.96 -14.03 8.71
N LEU A 291 -26.45 -15.06 9.39
CA LEU A 291 -27.57 -14.95 10.33
C LEU A 291 -27.08 -14.65 11.74
N LYS A 292 -26.10 -15.42 12.24
CA LYS A 292 -25.54 -15.30 13.59
C LYS A 292 -24.28 -16.16 13.75
N ALA A 293 -23.55 -15.89 14.82
CA ALA A 293 -22.55 -16.79 15.40
C ALA A 293 -23.02 -17.27 16.78
N GLU A 294 -22.61 -18.47 17.16
CA GLU A 294 -22.84 -19.05 18.49
C GLU A 294 -21.52 -19.58 19.05
N ARG A 295 -21.23 -19.30 20.32
CA ARG A 295 -20.09 -19.88 21.04
C ARG A 295 -20.32 -21.38 21.28
N LEU A 296 -19.25 -22.16 21.18
CA LEU A 296 -19.31 -23.62 21.36
C LEU A 296 -19.06 -24.05 22.81
N GLU A 297 -18.27 -23.29 23.56
CA GLU A 297 -17.76 -23.68 24.89
C GLU A 297 -18.35 -22.87 26.06
N ASP A 298 -18.87 -21.67 25.80
CA ASP A 298 -19.37 -20.74 26.82
C ASP A 298 -20.65 -20.02 26.36
N ASP A 299 -21.34 -19.38 27.31
CA ASP A 299 -22.53 -18.55 27.08
C ASP A 299 -22.17 -17.06 26.83
N ASP A 300 -20.91 -16.76 26.48
CA ASP A 300 -20.48 -15.38 26.19
C ASP A 300 -20.98 -14.91 24.81
N VAL A 301 -20.86 -13.62 24.53
CA VAL A 301 -21.29 -13.02 23.26
C VAL A 301 -20.33 -13.45 22.14
N ALA A 302 -20.87 -14.13 21.12
CA ALA A 302 -20.10 -14.49 19.94
C ALA A 302 -19.62 -13.24 19.16
N GLU A 303 -18.36 -13.23 18.75
CA GLU A 303 -17.77 -12.14 17.96
C GLU A 303 -18.24 -12.17 16.51
N GLY A 304 -18.37 -13.37 15.93
CA GLY A 304 -18.76 -13.59 14.55
C GLY A 304 -17.65 -13.25 13.54
N LEU A 305 -18.06 -12.84 12.34
CA LEU A 305 -17.12 -12.46 11.29
C LEU A 305 -16.50 -11.09 11.60
N TRP A 306 -15.17 -10.95 11.47
CA TRP A 306 -14.49 -9.66 11.69
C TRP A 306 -14.95 -8.55 10.73
N ILE A 307 -15.57 -8.91 9.59
CA ILE A 307 -16.12 -7.97 8.60
C ILE A 307 -17.51 -7.44 8.96
N THR A 308 -18.14 -7.94 10.02
CA THR A 308 -19.54 -7.67 10.38
C THR A 308 -19.82 -6.17 10.49
N GLU A 309 -18.98 -5.42 11.22
CA GLU A 309 -19.12 -3.96 11.38
C GLU A 309 -19.07 -3.21 10.03
N ILE A 310 -18.15 -3.61 9.13
CA ILE A 310 -18.00 -2.98 7.80
C ILE A 310 -19.29 -3.11 6.99
N LEU A 311 -19.93 -4.27 7.08
CA LEU A 311 -21.14 -4.59 6.30
C LEU A 311 -22.40 -4.00 6.93
N GLN A 312 -22.53 -4.07 8.25
CA GLN A 312 -23.68 -3.50 8.98
C GLN A 312 -23.73 -1.98 8.85
N GLU A 313 -22.58 -1.32 8.88
CA GLU A 313 -22.50 0.15 8.76
C GLU A 313 -22.44 0.61 7.30
N ASP A 314 -22.49 -0.32 6.34
CA ASP A 314 -22.48 -0.09 4.90
C ASP A 314 -21.46 0.98 4.47
N VAL A 315 -20.19 0.73 4.86
CA VAL A 315 -19.04 1.61 4.57
C VAL A 315 -18.20 1.11 3.39
N LEU A 316 -18.73 0.16 2.62
CA LEU A 316 -18.13 -0.31 1.36
C LEU A 316 -18.32 0.69 0.22
N GLY A 317 -17.40 0.67 -0.74
CA GLY A 317 -17.52 1.50 -1.94
C GLY A 317 -17.56 3.00 -1.65
N ASN A 318 -18.28 3.74 -2.50
CA ASN A 318 -18.50 5.18 -2.27
C ASN A 318 -19.79 5.38 -1.46
N TRP A 319 -19.72 5.01 -0.19
CA TRP A 319 -20.86 4.91 0.72
C TRP A 319 -21.65 6.21 0.88
N SER A 320 -21.07 7.40 0.66
CA SER A 320 -21.75 8.66 0.97
C SER A 320 -22.67 9.22 -0.14
N ILE A 321 -22.86 8.54 -1.28
CA ILE A 321 -23.58 9.13 -2.44
C ILE A 321 -25.09 9.28 -2.19
N ASN A 322 -25.71 8.34 -1.47
CA ASN A 322 -27.17 8.27 -1.33
C ASN A 322 -27.64 8.30 0.13
N GLU A 323 -26.78 8.78 1.02
CA GLU A 323 -27.00 8.76 2.47
C GLU A 323 -27.54 10.11 2.96
N THR A 324 -28.33 10.09 4.03
CA THR A 324 -28.73 11.31 4.73
C THR A 324 -27.55 11.96 5.46
N GLU A 325 -27.62 13.27 5.75
CA GLU A 325 -26.54 13.95 6.48
C GLU A 325 -26.25 13.31 7.86
N LYS A 326 -27.29 12.77 8.52
CA LYS A 326 -27.17 12.08 9.80
C LYS A 326 -26.40 10.77 9.66
N GLU A 327 -26.73 9.96 8.66
CA GLU A 327 -26.02 8.71 8.35
C GLU A 327 -24.58 9.01 7.94
N ILE A 328 -24.36 10.03 7.10
CA ILE A 328 -23.02 10.44 6.69
C ILE A 328 -22.17 10.80 7.91
N LYS A 329 -22.73 11.54 8.87
CA LYS A 329 -22.01 11.92 10.09
C LYS A 329 -21.66 10.69 10.94
N ARG A 330 -22.61 9.78 11.18
CA ARG A 330 -22.39 8.53 11.94
C ARG A 330 -21.31 7.66 11.28
N LYS A 331 -21.46 7.34 9.99
CA LYS A 331 -20.49 6.51 9.25
C LYS A 331 -19.09 7.15 9.24
N ARG A 332 -19.02 8.49 9.14
CA ARG A 332 -17.75 9.22 9.22
C ARG A 332 -17.11 9.12 10.60
N GLU A 333 -17.87 9.32 11.67
CA GLU A 333 -17.40 9.21 13.06
C GLU A 333 -16.86 7.81 13.37
N LEU A 334 -17.57 6.77 12.92
CA LEU A 334 -17.09 5.39 13.00
C LEU A 334 -15.75 5.21 12.30
N LEU A 335 -15.64 5.65 11.04
CA LEU A 335 -14.40 5.52 10.29
C LEU A 335 -13.24 6.32 10.92
N PHE A 336 -13.52 7.47 11.52
CA PHE A 336 -12.54 8.26 12.26
C PHE A 336 -12.07 7.56 13.54
N SER A 337 -12.95 6.86 14.27
CA SER A 337 -12.56 6.08 15.45
C SER A 337 -11.53 4.98 15.12
N TRP A 338 -11.60 4.44 13.90
CA TRP A 338 -10.62 3.50 13.36
C TRP A 338 -9.40 4.17 12.72
N GLY A 339 -9.27 5.50 12.83
CA GLY A 339 -8.19 6.30 12.25
C GLY A 339 -8.30 6.53 10.74
N TYR A 340 -9.38 6.09 10.08
CA TYR A 340 -9.58 6.32 8.65
C TYR A 340 -10.03 7.76 8.41
N GLY A 341 -9.11 8.72 8.38
CA GLY A 341 -9.39 10.12 8.09
C GLY A 341 -8.83 11.05 9.14
N GLU A 342 -9.37 12.27 9.20
CA GLU A 342 -8.97 13.30 10.15
C GLU A 342 -10.23 13.83 10.84
N GLU A 343 -10.26 13.73 12.18
CA GLU A 343 -11.35 14.26 12.99
C GLU A 343 -11.60 15.75 12.72
N GLY A 344 -12.87 16.15 12.80
CA GLY A 344 -13.28 17.54 12.51
C GLY A 344 -13.31 17.91 11.02
N THR A 345 -12.86 17.03 10.11
CA THR A 345 -12.97 17.29 8.67
C THR A 345 -14.33 16.87 8.10
N LYS A 346 -14.78 17.59 7.06
CA LYS A 346 -15.98 17.21 6.27
C LYS A 346 -15.69 16.16 5.20
N ASN A 347 -14.47 15.64 5.14
CA ASN A 347 -14.08 14.65 4.15
C ASN A 347 -14.65 13.28 4.52
N ASN A 348 -15.23 12.59 3.54
CA ASN A 348 -15.74 11.23 3.71
C ASN A 348 -14.63 10.24 3.32
N PRO A 349 -13.99 9.58 4.30
CA PRO A 349 -12.97 8.57 4.02
C PRO A 349 -13.60 7.35 3.34
N VAL A 350 -12.95 6.81 2.32
CA VAL A 350 -13.42 5.62 1.58
C VAL A 350 -12.38 4.49 1.65
N PRO A 351 -12.09 3.94 2.85
CA PRO A 351 -10.99 3.00 3.04
C PRO A 351 -11.19 1.67 2.31
N PHE A 352 -12.44 1.27 2.07
CA PHE A 352 -12.81 0.01 1.41
C PHE A 352 -13.26 0.20 -0.04
N TYR A 353 -13.05 1.38 -0.64
CA TYR A 353 -13.37 1.61 -2.04
C TYR A 353 -12.20 1.25 -2.95
N SER A 354 -12.21 0.03 -3.48
CA SER A 354 -11.13 -0.51 -4.32
C SER A 354 -11.02 0.15 -5.70
N MET A 355 -12.09 0.78 -6.19
CA MET A 355 -12.24 1.23 -7.59
C MET A 355 -11.95 0.12 -8.62
N HIS A 356 -12.21 -1.13 -8.25
CA HIS A 356 -11.90 -2.30 -9.05
C HIS A 356 -13.04 -3.32 -9.02
N LYS A 357 -13.57 -3.66 -10.19
CA LYS A 357 -14.66 -4.65 -10.31
C LYS A 357 -14.21 -5.98 -9.69
N GLY A 358 -15.08 -6.55 -8.85
CA GLY A 358 -14.89 -7.85 -8.21
C GLY A 358 -13.92 -7.84 -7.03
N ILE A 359 -13.58 -6.66 -6.47
CA ILE A 359 -12.74 -6.53 -5.29
C ILE A 359 -13.45 -5.59 -4.33
N LEU A 360 -13.91 -6.08 -3.18
CA LEU A 360 -14.71 -5.31 -2.22
C LEU A 360 -15.90 -4.57 -2.86
N SER A 361 -16.42 -5.12 -3.96
CA SER A 361 -17.52 -4.54 -4.70
C SER A 361 -18.66 -5.55 -4.69
N PRO A 362 -19.70 -5.35 -3.85
CA PRO A 362 -20.88 -6.18 -3.90
C PRO A 362 -21.54 -6.09 -5.29
N SER A 363 -22.29 -7.11 -5.63
CA SER A 363 -23.14 -7.14 -6.80
C SER A 363 -24.23 -6.08 -6.67
N THR A 364 -24.73 -5.59 -7.80
CA THR A 364 -25.83 -4.60 -7.81
C THR A 364 -27.06 -5.10 -7.06
N PHE A 365 -27.35 -6.41 -7.14
CA PHE A 365 -28.49 -7.00 -6.45
C PHE A 365 -28.33 -6.94 -4.92
N VAL A 366 -27.20 -7.44 -4.40
CA VAL A 366 -26.90 -7.41 -2.96
C VAL A 366 -26.87 -5.98 -2.43
N SER A 367 -26.24 -5.05 -3.16
CA SER A 367 -26.15 -3.64 -2.75
C SER A 367 -27.52 -2.96 -2.64
N LEU A 368 -28.47 -3.32 -3.51
CA LEU A 368 -29.80 -2.69 -3.53
C LEU A 368 -30.75 -3.27 -2.47
N TYR A 369 -30.53 -4.51 -2.05
CA TYR A 369 -31.50 -5.26 -1.26
C TYR A 369 -30.96 -5.81 0.07
N SER A 370 -29.75 -5.43 0.47
CA SER A 370 -29.16 -5.79 1.76
C SER A 370 -30.06 -5.41 2.94
N GLY A 371 -30.70 -4.22 2.90
CA GLY A 371 -31.61 -3.76 3.95
C GLY A 371 -32.96 -4.50 4.05
N LYS A 372 -33.21 -5.50 3.19
CA LYS A 372 -34.40 -6.37 3.27
C LYS A 372 -34.11 -7.72 3.93
N ALA A 373 -32.85 -8.07 4.14
CA ALA A 373 -32.42 -9.32 4.77
C ALA A 373 -32.62 -9.26 6.30
N GLU A 374 -32.74 -10.42 6.93
CA GLU A 374 -32.79 -10.54 8.40
C GLU A 374 -31.38 -10.45 9.00
N GLY A 375 -30.40 -11.01 8.29
CA GLY A 375 -28.98 -10.97 8.60
C GLY A 375 -28.17 -10.09 7.65
N ILE A 376 -26.87 -10.36 7.57
CA ILE A 376 -25.93 -9.58 6.75
C ILE A 376 -25.78 -10.21 5.37
N LEU A 377 -26.25 -9.53 4.34
CA LEU A 377 -26.19 -10.00 2.96
C LEU A 377 -24.89 -9.60 2.25
N PHE A 378 -24.16 -10.55 1.66
CA PHE A 378 -22.95 -10.24 0.90
C PHE A 378 -22.58 -11.28 -0.17
N ASP A 379 -21.79 -10.83 -1.15
CA ASP A 379 -21.12 -11.70 -2.12
C ASP A 379 -19.75 -12.15 -1.58
N ILE A 380 -19.45 -13.45 -1.60
CA ILE A 380 -18.21 -13.99 -1.00
C ILE A 380 -16.98 -13.73 -1.87
N GLU A 381 -17.11 -13.92 -3.19
CA GLU A 381 -15.96 -13.84 -4.10
C GLU A 381 -15.19 -12.50 -4.03
N PRO A 382 -15.85 -11.32 -4.00
CA PRO A 382 -15.14 -10.05 -3.84
C PRO A 382 -14.31 -9.92 -2.55
N PHE A 383 -14.70 -10.61 -1.46
CA PHE A 383 -13.97 -10.59 -0.18
C PHE A 383 -12.85 -11.63 -0.15
N TYR A 384 -13.09 -12.82 -0.69
CA TYR A 384 -12.04 -13.82 -0.87
C TYR A 384 -10.89 -13.32 -1.75
N VAL A 385 -11.21 -12.62 -2.84
CA VAL A 385 -10.22 -12.02 -3.72
C VAL A 385 -9.46 -10.90 -3.01
N ALA A 386 -10.16 -10.04 -2.28
CA ALA A 386 -9.54 -8.94 -1.54
C ALA A 386 -8.59 -9.43 -0.44
N THR A 387 -9.00 -10.41 0.36
CA THR A 387 -8.17 -11.01 1.42
C THR A 387 -6.96 -11.76 0.83
N THR A 388 -7.13 -12.47 -0.29
CA THR A 388 -6.03 -13.17 -0.97
C THR A 388 -4.95 -12.20 -1.48
N PHE A 389 -5.35 -11.08 -2.10
CA PHE A 389 -4.39 -10.03 -2.48
C PHE A 389 -3.81 -9.30 -1.27
N GLY A 390 -4.62 -9.03 -0.25
CA GLY A 390 -4.20 -8.40 1.00
C GLY A 390 -3.11 -9.20 1.69
N LEU A 391 -3.28 -10.53 1.79
CA LEU A 391 -2.34 -11.43 2.46
C LEU A 391 -0.97 -11.42 1.78
N LEU A 392 -0.94 -11.56 0.45
CA LEU A 392 0.32 -11.47 -0.31
C LEU A 392 0.99 -10.10 -0.14
N ALA A 393 0.20 -9.02 -0.09
CA ALA A 393 0.73 -7.68 0.12
C ALA A 393 1.35 -7.51 1.52
N VAL A 394 0.65 -7.94 2.57
CA VAL A 394 1.14 -7.88 3.95
C VAL A 394 2.46 -8.63 4.07
N ASP A 395 2.53 -9.86 3.56
CA ASP A 395 3.73 -10.69 3.62
C ASP A 395 4.91 -10.02 2.90
N ILE A 396 4.75 -9.59 1.65
CA ILE A 396 5.85 -8.95 0.91
C ILE A 396 6.29 -7.62 1.56
N LEU A 397 5.35 -6.80 2.01
CA LEU A 397 5.67 -5.49 2.62
C LEU A 397 6.45 -5.64 3.93
N THR A 398 6.16 -6.68 4.71
CA THR A 398 6.76 -6.91 6.02
C THR A 398 8.02 -7.78 5.98
N THR A 399 8.29 -8.49 4.87
CA THR A 399 9.46 -9.38 4.73
C THR A 399 10.52 -8.87 3.76
N THR A 400 10.15 -8.07 2.77
CA THR A 400 11.09 -7.56 1.74
C THR A 400 11.27 -6.04 1.81
N GLY A 401 10.35 -5.34 2.47
CA GLY A 401 10.29 -3.89 2.46
C GLY A 401 10.03 -3.29 1.06
N ALA A 402 9.52 -4.04 0.08
CA ALA A 402 9.20 -3.50 -1.26
C ALA A 402 8.18 -2.33 -1.18
N ARG A 403 8.25 -1.36 -2.10
CA ARG A 403 7.20 -0.33 -2.23
C ARG A 403 5.97 -0.95 -2.88
N LEU A 404 4.81 -0.39 -2.56
CA LEU A 404 3.54 -0.77 -3.18
C LEU A 404 3.59 -0.82 -4.73
N ASN A 405 4.25 0.14 -5.39
CA ASN A 405 4.37 0.11 -6.85
C ASN A 405 5.32 -0.97 -7.37
N GLU A 406 6.30 -1.39 -6.56
CA GLU A 406 7.22 -2.50 -6.89
C GLU A 406 6.45 -3.82 -6.75
N LEU A 407 5.60 -3.96 -5.73
CA LEU A 407 4.69 -5.08 -5.53
C LEU A 407 3.70 -5.26 -6.70
N LEU A 408 3.09 -4.17 -7.20
CA LEU A 408 2.15 -4.22 -8.33
C LEU A 408 2.79 -4.72 -9.65
N GLN A 409 4.12 -4.77 -9.75
CA GLN A 409 4.83 -5.26 -10.95
C GLN A 409 4.99 -6.78 -10.98
N LEU A 410 4.63 -7.48 -9.90
CA LEU A 410 4.75 -8.92 -9.80
C LEU A 410 4.00 -9.61 -10.95
N ASN A 411 4.69 -10.51 -11.67
CA ASN A 411 4.24 -11.05 -12.95
C ASN A 411 4.63 -12.53 -13.06
N SER A 412 3.78 -13.32 -13.74
CA SER A 412 3.99 -14.77 -13.94
C SER A 412 5.02 -15.14 -15.01
N LYS A 413 5.55 -14.17 -15.78
CA LYS A 413 6.65 -14.42 -16.73
C LYS A 413 7.93 -14.88 -16.03
N LYS A 414 8.67 -15.78 -16.69
CA LYS A 414 9.91 -16.40 -16.17
C LYS A 414 10.97 -15.40 -15.71
N ASP A 415 11.02 -14.21 -16.33
CA ASP A 415 12.01 -13.18 -15.96
C ASP A 415 11.70 -12.48 -14.63
N TYR A 416 10.44 -12.54 -14.18
CA TYR A 416 9.93 -11.80 -13.02
C TYR A 416 9.83 -12.66 -11.76
N LEU A 417 9.79 -13.98 -11.88
CA LEU A 417 9.76 -14.90 -10.75
C LEU A 417 10.79 -16.01 -10.97
N LYS A 418 11.79 -16.10 -10.09
CA LYS A 418 12.90 -17.06 -10.21
C LYS A 418 12.91 -18.01 -9.02
N ALA A 419 13.02 -19.30 -9.33
CA ALA A 419 13.42 -20.34 -8.39
C ALA A 419 14.82 -20.82 -8.79
N ILE A 420 15.79 -20.71 -7.90
CA ILE A 420 17.19 -21.09 -8.13
C ILE A 420 17.56 -22.13 -7.09
N LYS A 421 18.16 -23.24 -7.50
CA LYS A 421 18.68 -24.25 -6.58
C LYS A 421 20.08 -23.83 -6.13
N ILE A 422 20.28 -23.59 -4.83
CA ILE A 422 21.55 -23.19 -4.23
C ILE A 422 21.82 -24.16 -3.07
N ASN A 423 22.96 -24.85 -3.09
CA ASN A 423 23.38 -25.81 -2.06
C ASN A 423 22.33 -26.89 -1.74
N GLY A 424 21.61 -27.39 -2.75
CA GLY A 424 20.55 -28.40 -2.57
C GLY A 424 19.14 -27.83 -2.34
N ASP A 425 19.04 -26.59 -1.83
CA ASP A 425 17.79 -25.93 -1.48
C ASP A 425 17.23 -25.06 -2.61
N LEU A 426 15.90 -25.05 -2.76
CA LEU A 426 15.19 -24.15 -3.68
C LEU A 426 15.01 -22.76 -3.06
N LYS A 427 15.55 -21.73 -3.72
CA LYS A 427 15.48 -20.33 -3.28
C LYS A 427 14.66 -19.49 -4.26
N PHE A 428 13.92 -18.51 -3.75
CA PHE A 428 12.91 -17.78 -4.54
C PHE A 428 13.19 -16.27 -4.54
N SER A 429 12.95 -15.62 -5.68
CA SER A 429 12.97 -14.16 -5.78
C SER A 429 11.96 -13.68 -6.81
N PHE A 430 11.42 -12.48 -6.61
CA PHE A 430 10.74 -11.76 -7.69
C PHE A 430 11.58 -10.59 -8.17
N LYS A 431 11.30 -10.07 -9.37
CA LYS A 431 11.96 -8.88 -9.90
C LYS A 431 10.97 -7.74 -10.11
N ALA A 432 11.41 -6.53 -9.78
CA ALA A 432 10.68 -5.30 -10.06
C ALA A 432 11.67 -4.18 -10.39
N ILE A 433 11.19 -3.11 -11.03
CA ILE A 433 11.95 -1.88 -11.30
C ILE A 433 11.78 -0.94 -10.10
N PRO A 434 12.80 -0.74 -9.24
CA PRO A 434 12.69 0.10 -8.07
C PRO A 434 12.45 1.57 -8.43
N LYS A 435 11.88 2.33 -7.50
CA LYS A 435 11.67 3.78 -7.69
C LYS A 435 12.99 4.49 -8.01
N GLY A 436 13.03 5.22 -9.14
CA GLY A 436 14.21 5.98 -9.57
C GLY A 436 15.25 5.16 -10.34
N ARG A 437 14.95 3.89 -10.61
CA ARG A 437 15.71 2.98 -11.48
C ARG A 437 14.94 2.68 -12.76
N ASP A 438 15.63 2.20 -13.78
CA ASP A 438 15.10 1.81 -15.08
C ASP A 438 15.31 0.31 -15.37
N LYS A 439 16.04 -0.40 -14.52
CA LYS A 439 16.35 -1.82 -14.64
C LYS A 439 15.61 -2.67 -13.61
N LEU A 440 15.39 -3.94 -13.95
CA LEU A 440 14.83 -4.95 -13.07
C LEU A 440 15.85 -5.36 -12.01
N GLU A 441 15.44 -5.31 -10.75
CA GLU A 441 16.24 -5.72 -9.60
C GLU A 441 15.52 -6.83 -8.82
N PRO A 442 16.26 -7.81 -8.25
CA PRO A 442 15.66 -8.89 -7.50
C PRO A 442 15.25 -8.47 -6.09
N TYR A 443 14.18 -9.08 -5.61
CA TYR A 443 13.69 -9.06 -4.25
C TYR A 443 13.66 -10.52 -3.77
N PRO A 444 14.59 -10.92 -2.88
CA PRO A 444 14.56 -12.23 -2.23
C PRO A 444 13.21 -12.45 -1.52
N ILE A 445 12.65 -13.65 -1.64
CA ILE A 445 11.41 -14.02 -0.95
C ILE A 445 11.52 -15.40 -0.34
N SER A 446 10.68 -15.62 0.67
CA SER A 446 10.61 -16.89 1.39
C SER A 446 9.86 -17.97 0.60
N LYS A 447 10.01 -19.23 1.03
CA LYS A 447 9.14 -20.34 0.58
C LYS A 447 7.67 -20.01 0.85
N GLN A 448 7.35 -19.42 2.01
CA GLN A 448 5.99 -19.02 2.38
C GLN A 448 5.42 -17.96 1.42
N THR A 449 6.16 -16.89 1.16
CA THR A 449 5.79 -15.84 0.20
C THR A 449 5.55 -16.45 -1.17
N PHE A 450 6.41 -17.37 -1.61
CA PHE A 450 6.23 -18.08 -2.88
C PHE A 450 4.96 -18.95 -2.90
N GLN A 451 4.58 -19.58 -1.78
CA GLN A 451 3.29 -20.27 -1.67
C GLN A 451 2.11 -19.30 -1.73
N LEU A 452 2.21 -18.10 -1.14
CA LEU A 452 1.17 -17.07 -1.28
C LEU A 452 1.03 -16.59 -2.74
N ILE A 453 2.14 -16.45 -3.47
CA ILE A 453 2.11 -16.16 -4.92
C ILE A 453 1.41 -17.29 -5.68
N LYS A 454 1.68 -18.55 -5.34
CA LYS A 454 0.97 -19.70 -5.91
C LYS A 454 -0.53 -19.70 -5.60
N ARG A 455 -0.95 -19.26 -4.41
CA ARG A 455 -2.37 -19.11 -4.06
C ARG A 455 -3.05 -18.07 -4.93
N VAL A 456 -2.42 -16.90 -5.11
CA VAL A 456 -2.91 -15.88 -6.06
C VAL A 456 -2.97 -16.43 -7.48
N ASN A 457 -1.95 -17.16 -7.92
CA ASN A 457 -1.94 -17.81 -9.23
C ASN A 457 -3.13 -18.76 -9.41
N LEU A 458 -3.42 -19.62 -8.42
CA LEU A 458 -4.52 -20.57 -8.47
C LEU A 458 -5.87 -19.84 -8.53
N MET A 459 -6.10 -18.87 -7.64
CA MET A 459 -7.31 -18.04 -7.63
C MET A 459 -7.55 -17.37 -8.98
N LEU A 460 -6.50 -16.84 -9.63
CA LEU A 460 -6.64 -16.22 -10.95
C LEU A 460 -6.93 -17.23 -12.05
N LYS A 461 -6.27 -18.39 -12.02
CA LYS A 461 -6.53 -19.44 -13.01
C LYS A 461 -7.95 -19.97 -12.92
N GLU A 462 -8.48 -20.13 -11.70
CA GLU A 462 -9.89 -20.47 -11.46
C GLU A 462 -10.81 -19.38 -12.04
N HIS A 463 -10.58 -18.12 -11.69
CA HIS A 463 -11.39 -16.99 -12.17
C HIS A 463 -11.41 -16.88 -13.71
N TYR A 464 -10.25 -17.02 -14.35
CA TYR A 464 -10.11 -16.90 -15.81
C TYR A 464 -10.34 -18.22 -16.56
N LYS A 465 -10.64 -19.32 -15.85
CA LYS A 465 -10.81 -20.66 -16.42
C LYS A 465 -9.62 -21.09 -17.31
N GLY A 466 -8.41 -20.78 -16.89
CA GLY A 466 -7.22 -21.07 -17.68
C GLY A 466 -6.03 -20.17 -17.36
N ALA A 467 -5.37 -19.66 -18.40
CA ALA A 467 -4.18 -18.83 -18.25
C ALA A 467 -4.50 -17.40 -17.77
N ILE A 468 -3.57 -16.82 -17.01
CA ILE A 468 -3.67 -15.43 -16.56
C ILE A 468 -3.49 -14.51 -17.79
N PRO A 469 -4.47 -13.64 -18.13
CA PRO A 469 -4.39 -12.79 -19.30
C PRO A 469 -3.34 -11.69 -19.13
N SER A 470 -2.81 -11.23 -20.26
CA SER A 470 -1.92 -10.07 -20.29
C SER A 470 -2.73 -8.78 -20.31
N VAL A 471 -2.50 -7.89 -19.34
CA VAL A 471 -3.25 -6.64 -19.16
C VAL A 471 -2.31 -5.44 -19.09
N MET A 472 -2.81 -4.26 -19.45
CA MET A 472 -2.04 -3.02 -19.34
C MET A 472 -1.74 -2.69 -17.88
N TYR A 473 -0.53 -2.21 -17.60
CA TYR A 473 -0.15 -1.74 -16.28
C TYR A 473 -0.84 -0.41 -15.93
N ARG A 474 -1.47 -0.35 -14.75
CA ARG A 474 -2.25 0.82 -14.29
C ARG A 474 -1.65 1.52 -13.07
N GLY A 475 -0.48 1.07 -12.60
CA GLY A 475 0.25 1.71 -11.51
C GLY A 475 1.00 2.97 -11.95
N ASP A 476 1.69 3.58 -10.98
CA ASP A 476 2.60 4.69 -11.25
C ASP A 476 3.74 4.23 -12.16
N ARG A 477 4.24 5.11 -13.05
CA ARG A 477 5.31 4.79 -14.01
C ARG A 477 4.91 3.77 -15.10
N LYS A 478 3.63 3.69 -15.46
CA LYS A 478 3.12 2.89 -16.59
C LYS A 478 3.89 3.04 -17.92
N HIS A 479 4.57 4.16 -18.13
CA HIS A 479 5.43 4.38 -19.30
C HIS A 479 6.60 3.38 -19.41
N LEU A 480 7.01 2.74 -18.30
CA LEU A 480 8.03 1.68 -18.30
C LEU A 480 7.47 0.30 -18.68
N PHE A 481 6.15 0.18 -18.74
CA PHE A 481 5.43 -1.06 -19.03
C PHE A 481 4.46 -0.84 -20.19
N PRO A 482 4.96 -0.50 -21.40
CA PRO A 482 4.10 -0.22 -22.55
C PRO A 482 3.33 -1.46 -23.02
N GLU A 483 3.93 -2.64 -22.87
CA GLU A 483 3.33 -3.90 -23.28
C GLU A 483 2.43 -4.51 -22.20
N PRO A 484 1.26 -5.08 -22.56
CA PRO A 484 0.47 -5.89 -21.65
C PRO A 484 1.27 -7.05 -21.06
N GLN A 485 1.03 -7.36 -19.78
CA GLN A 485 1.72 -8.46 -19.08
C GLN A 485 0.77 -9.23 -18.15
N PRO A 486 1.05 -10.51 -17.85
CA PRO A 486 0.24 -11.31 -16.95
C PRO A 486 0.62 -11.06 -15.48
N TYR A 487 0.27 -9.87 -14.99
CA TYR A 487 0.48 -9.46 -13.59
C TYR A 487 -0.28 -10.37 -12.62
N PHE A 488 0.28 -10.63 -11.44
CA PHE A 488 -0.46 -11.32 -10.38
C PHE A 488 -1.48 -10.40 -9.71
N PHE A 489 -1.16 -9.12 -9.52
CA PHE A 489 -2.14 -8.14 -9.05
C PHE A 489 -3.04 -7.68 -10.20
N GLN A 490 -3.94 -8.55 -10.64
CA GLN A 490 -4.98 -8.26 -11.63
C GLN A 490 -6.30 -8.97 -11.29
N TYR A 491 -7.42 -8.43 -11.77
CA TYR A 491 -8.71 -9.14 -11.71
C TYR A 491 -9.63 -8.62 -12.83
N ASN A 492 -10.64 -9.38 -13.26
CA ASN A 492 -11.61 -8.92 -14.28
C ASN A 492 -10.96 -8.20 -15.50
N GLY A 493 -9.83 -8.71 -16.00
CA GLY A 493 -9.11 -8.18 -17.16
C GLY A 493 -8.39 -6.84 -16.96
N LYS A 494 -8.14 -6.42 -15.71
CA LYS A 494 -7.43 -5.17 -15.40
C LYS A 494 -6.39 -5.39 -14.30
N SER A 495 -5.24 -4.72 -14.41
CA SER A 495 -4.28 -4.64 -13.31
C SER A 495 -4.85 -3.79 -12.17
N LEU A 496 -4.52 -4.17 -10.94
CA LEU A 496 -4.81 -3.38 -9.75
C LEU A 496 -3.96 -2.11 -9.75
N ASN A 497 -4.43 -1.11 -9.02
CA ASN A 497 -3.69 0.12 -8.75
C ASN A 497 -3.44 0.29 -7.25
N ARG A 498 -2.81 1.39 -6.87
CA ARG A 498 -2.53 1.75 -5.48
C ARG A 498 -3.79 1.72 -4.60
N GLN A 499 -4.90 2.26 -5.09
CA GLN A 499 -6.15 2.34 -4.33
C GLN A 499 -6.73 0.95 -4.08
N SER A 500 -6.78 0.09 -5.10
CA SER A 500 -7.32 -1.27 -4.99
C SER A 500 -6.55 -2.09 -3.96
N LEU A 501 -5.21 -2.12 -4.05
CA LEU A 501 -4.41 -2.92 -3.13
C LEU A 501 -4.38 -2.35 -1.70
N THR A 502 -4.43 -1.01 -1.56
CA THR A 502 -4.58 -0.38 -0.24
C THR A 502 -5.91 -0.75 0.40
N SER A 503 -6.99 -0.82 -0.38
CA SER A 503 -8.31 -1.23 0.13
C SER A 503 -8.31 -2.70 0.54
N CYS A 504 -7.68 -3.59 -0.23
CA CYS A 504 -7.49 -4.99 0.16
C CYS A 504 -6.75 -5.15 1.50
N LEU A 505 -5.67 -4.37 1.68
CA LEU A 505 -4.86 -4.40 2.91
C LEU A 505 -5.65 -3.87 4.10
N ARG A 506 -6.35 -2.73 3.93
CA ARG A 506 -7.19 -2.16 4.99
C ARG A 506 -8.35 -3.05 5.37
N PHE A 507 -8.99 -3.66 4.38
CA PHE A 507 -10.02 -4.67 4.61
C PHE A 507 -9.42 -5.78 5.47
N LEU A 508 -8.43 -6.52 4.95
CA LEU A 508 -7.87 -7.68 5.67
C LEU A 508 -7.41 -7.37 7.11
N LEU A 509 -6.95 -6.15 7.39
CA LEU A 509 -6.39 -5.75 8.69
C LEU A 509 -7.35 -4.90 9.53
N HIS A 510 -8.60 -4.70 9.12
CA HIS A 510 -9.58 -3.91 9.88
C HIS A 510 -9.87 -4.50 11.26
N GLY A 511 -10.11 -3.68 12.28
CA GLY A 511 -10.28 -4.17 13.64
C GLY A 511 -8.95 -4.40 14.39
N LEU A 512 -7.79 -4.36 13.72
CA LEU A 512 -6.52 -4.24 14.42
C LEU A 512 -6.34 -2.78 14.86
N PHE A 513 -6.28 -2.59 16.18
CA PHE A 513 -6.17 -1.28 16.79
C PHE A 513 -4.77 -1.04 17.35
N PHE A 514 -4.14 0.06 16.95
CA PHE A 514 -2.84 0.52 17.43
C PHE A 514 -2.93 2.01 17.72
N GLU A 515 -2.26 2.46 18.76
CA GLU A 515 -2.20 3.88 19.12
C GLU A 515 -0.77 4.36 19.24
N THR A 516 -0.56 5.63 18.90
CA THR A 516 0.67 6.32 19.29
C THR A 516 0.70 6.56 20.79
N GLN A 517 1.85 6.94 21.34
CA GLN A 517 1.96 7.38 22.74
C GLN A 517 1.04 8.57 23.08
N GLU A 518 0.61 9.34 22.08
CA GLU A 518 -0.34 10.46 22.23
C GLU A 518 -1.81 10.00 22.17
N GLY A 519 -2.09 8.69 22.12
CA GLY A 519 -3.43 8.13 22.01
C GLY A 519 -4.07 8.30 20.63
N LYS A 520 -3.28 8.54 19.57
CA LYS A 520 -3.83 8.69 18.22
C LYS A 520 -3.92 7.35 17.52
N PRO A 521 -5.07 7.00 16.91
CA PRO A 521 -5.23 5.73 16.20
C PRO A 521 -4.31 5.67 14.98
N VAL A 522 -3.65 4.52 14.81
CA VAL A 522 -2.68 4.27 13.74
C VAL A 522 -3.28 3.32 12.70
N VAL A 523 -3.53 3.86 11.50
CA VAL A 523 -3.94 3.03 10.36
C VAL A 523 -2.74 2.37 9.72
N LEU A 524 -2.79 1.05 9.56
CA LEU A 524 -1.80 0.30 8.80
C LEU A 524 -1.78 0.72 7.33
N LYS A 525 -0.65 1.28 6.90
CA LYS A 525 -0.41 1.78 5.54
C LYS A 525 0.79 1.04 4.93
N THR A 526 0.81 0.92 3.61
CA THR A 526 1.90 0.24 2.89
C THR A 526 3.29 0.84 3.15
N HIS A 527 3.39 2.15 3.24
CA HIS A 527 4.65 2.81 3.59
C HIS A 527 5.01 2.62 5.06
N LEU A 528 4.00 2.52 5.94
CA LEU A 528 4.21 2.30 7.36
C LEU A 528 4.78 0.90 7.63
N LEU A 529 4.21 -0.15 7.01
CA LEU A 529 4.75 -1.52 7.09
C LEU A 529 6.18 -1.61 6.56
N ARG A 530 6.50 -0.90 5.47
CA ARG A 530 7.87 -0.80 4.96
C ARG A 530 8.81 -0.08 5.94
N HIS A 531 8.34 0.97 6.63
CA HIS A 531 9.13 1.66 7.65
C HIS A 531 9.34 0.80 8.89
N ALA A 532 8.32 0.06 9.33
CA ALA A 532 8.42 -0.86 10.43
C ALA A 532 9.40 -1.99 10.13
N PHE A 533 9.36 -2.57 8.92
CA PHE A 533 10.39 -3.52 8.48
C PHE A 533 11.81 -2.93 8.57
N ALA A 534 12.02 -1.71 8.08
CA ALA A 534 13.32 -1.06 8.13
C ALA A 534 13.80 -0.78 9.55
N THR A 535 12.88 -0.33 10.43
CA THR A 535 13.17 0.01 11.82
C THR A 535 13.50 -1.24 12.62
N GLU A 536 12.70 -2.30 12.47
CA GLU A 536 12.96 -3.60 13.08
C GLU A 536 14.33 -4.15 12.67
N ALA A 537 14.62 -4.12 11.36
CA ALA A 537 15.89 -4.58 10.80
C ALA A 537 17.11 -3.84 11.35
N VAL A 538 17.02 -2.54 11.62
CA VAL A 538 18.15 -1.78 12.16
C VAL A 538 18.22 -1.82 13.68
N GLN A 539 17.10 -1.58 14.37
CA GLN A 539 17.11 -1.30 15.81
C GLN A 539 17.07 -2.56 16.67
N ARG A 540 16.25 -3.56 16.31
CA ARG A 540 16.14 -4.79 17.11
C ARG A 540 17.14 -5.86 16.70
N GLN A 541 17.61 -5.73 15.46
CA GLN A 541 18.29 -6.79 14.73
C GLN A 541 19.70 -6.39 14.35
N GLU A 542 20.05 -5.12 14.61
CA GLU A 542 21.38 -4.56 14.47
C GLU A 542 21.98 -4.81 13.08
N ILE A 543 21.14 -4.88 12.04
CA ILE A 543 21.62 -4.98 10.66
C ILE A 543 22.19 -3.61 10.28
N PRO A 544 23.49 -3.51 9.90
CA PRO A 544 24.08 -2.32 9.34
C PRO A 544 23.19 -1.59 8.33
N ILE A 545 23.07 -0.27 8.54
CA ILE A 545 22.20 0.64 7.80
C ILE A 545 22.48 0.57 6.29
N ASP A 546 23.72 0.37 5.88
CA ASP A 546 24.10 0.25 4.47
C ASP A 546 23.51 -1.01 3.82
N ILE A 547 23.38 -2.11 4.56
CA ILE A 547 22.74 -3.35 4.10
C ILE A 547 21.23 -3.15 3.98
N VAL A 548 20.60 -2.55 4.99
CA VAL A 548 19.16 -2.24 4.94
C VAL A 548 18.84 -1.28 3.79
N ALA A 549 19.70 -0.27 3.55
CA ALA A 549 19.57 0.65 2.42
C ALA A 549 19.57 -0.09 1.08
N LYS A 550 20.43 -1.11 0.97
CA LYS A 550 20.56 -1.98 -0.20
C LYS A 550 19.35 -2.89 -0.39
N ILE A 551 18.85 -3.57 0.66
CA ILE A 551 17.61 -4.37 0.62
C ILE A 551 16.42 -3.53 0.16
N LEU A 552 16.35 -2.29 0.65
CA LEU A 552 15.29 -1.35 0.33
C LEU A 552 15.46 -0.65 -1.03
N HIS A 553 16.51 -0.98 -1.79
CA HIS A 553 16.84 -0.36 -3.07
C HIS A 553 16.87 1.18 -2.98
N GLN A 554 17.51 1.72 -1.93
CA GLN A 554 17.65 3.16 -1.72
C GLN A 554 18.83 3.73 -2.50
N ARG A 555 18.67 4.95 -3.04
CA ARG A 555 19.70 5.66 -3.80
C ARG A 555 20.63 6.51 -2.91
N ASP A 556 20.12 6.95 -1.76
CA ASP A 556 20.82 7.86 -0.84
C ASP A 556 20.82 7.24 0.57
N LEU A 557 22.03 7.02 1.11
CA LEU A 557 22.23 6.47 2.45
C LEU A 557 21.71 7.40 3.54
N ASN A 558 21.64 8.72 3.30
CA ASN A 558 21.09 9.69 4.26
C ASN A 558 19.60 9.47 4.49
N VAL A 559 18.88 8.94 3.49
CA VAL A 559 17.47 8.57 3.63
C VAL A 559 17.33 7.37 4.57
N THR A 560 18.31 6.45 4.59
CA THR A 560 18.34 5.31 5.51
C THR A 560 18.82 5.70 6.92
N ARG A 561 19.83 6.58 7.02
CA ARG A 561 20.25 7.23 8.28
C ARG A 561 19.08 7.89 9.01
N TYR A 562 18.22 8.58 8.26
CA TYR A 562 16.98 9.17 8.79
C TYR A 562 15.98 8.13 9.35
N TYR A 563 15.99 6.88 8.86
CA TYR A 563 15.14 5.78 9.37
C TYR A 563 15.72 5.04 10.58
N SER A 564 16.94 5.40 11.01
CA SER A 564 17.74 4.64 11.96
C SER A 564 18.44 5.52 13.00
N GLU A 565 18.01 6.78 13.15
CA GLU A 565 18.53 7.66 14.19
C GLU A 565 18.23 7.06 15.57
N PRO A 566 19.28 6.73 16.34
CA PRO A 566 19.11 6.30 17.72
C PRO A 566 18.51 7.45 18.53
N THR A 567 17.61 7.12 19.44
CA THR A 567 17.16 8.10 20.45
C THR A 567 18.37 8.55 21.30
N PRO A 568 18.35 9.76 21.90
CA PRO A 568 19.45 10.24 22.74
C PRO A 568 19.89 9.24 23.83
N SER A 569 18.97 8.39 24.29
CA SER A 569 19.23 7.30 25.24
C SER A 569 20.05 6.15 24.64
N GLN A 570 19.89 5.84 23.36
CA GLN A 570 20.67 4.80 22.64
C GLN A 570 22.07 5.30 22.24
N VAL A 571 22.26 6.62 22.11
CA VAL A 571 23.59 7.23 21.91
C VAL A 571 24.42 7.14 23.19
N ALA A 572 23.80 7.31 24.36
CA ALA A 572 24.47 7.12 25.66
C ALA A 572 24.89 5.65 25.89
N GLU A 573 24.08 4.70 25.44
CA GLU A 573 24.35 3.25 25.57
C GLU A 573 25.50 2.78 24.65
N LYS A 574 25.56 3.26 23.39
CA LYS A 574 26.68 2.97 22.46
C LYS A 574 27.99 3.67 22.82
N ILE A 575 27.96 4.79 23.55
CA ILE A 575 29.17 5.40 24.14
C ILE A 575 29.71 4.52 25.28
N GLY A 576 28.85 3.87 26.07
CA GLY A 576 29.26 2.84 27.04
C GLY A 576 29.99 1.66 26.40
N GLU A 577 29.46 1.12 25.29
CA GLU A 577 30.09 0.01 24.55
C GLU A 577 31.40 0.40 23.84
N LEU A 578 31.56 1.67 23.45
CA LEU A 578 32.81 2.18 22.87
C LEU A 578 33.94 2.24 23.92
N HIS A 579 33.61 2.49 25.19
CA HIS A 579 34.57 2.45 26.30
C HIS A 579 35.04 1.00 26.61
N ASP A 580 34.19 -0.01 26.39
CA ASP A 580 34.54 -1.43 26.57
C ASP A 580 35.40 -2.00 25.43
N VAL A 581 35.30 -1.45 24.22
CA VAL A 581 36.18 -1.77 23.07
C VAL A 581 37.58 -1.19 23.25
N ILE A 582 37.70 -0.02 23.91
CA ILE A 582 38.98 0.64 24.20
C ILE A 582 39.75 -0.09 25.31
N ALA A 583 39.07 -0.84 26.18
CA ALA A 583 39.69 -1.63 27.25
C ALA A 583 40.24 -3.01 26.81
N ASN A 584 39.99 -3.45 25.57
CA ASN A 584 40.44 -4.75 25.03
C ASN A 584 41.53 -4.64 23.95
N TYR A 585 42.22 -3.51 23.86
CA TYR A 585 43.42 -3.37 23.03
C TYR A 585 44.67 -3.77 23.83
N VAL A 586 45.00 -5.07 23.84
CA VAL A 586 46.39 -5.54 23.92
C VAL A 586 46.51 -6.86 23.13
N ASP A 587 47.49 -6.88 22.23
CA ASP A 587 48.03 -8.02 21.46
C ASP A 587 47.19 -8.65 20.35
N LEU A 588 47.11 -7.96 19.20
CA LEU A 588 46.89 -8.62 17.91
C LEU A 588 47.59 -7.91 16.71
N ASP A 589 48.57 -7.05 16.95
CA ASP A 589 49.27 -6.29 15.90
C ASP A 589 50.60 -6.90 15.42
N GLU A 590 51.08 -8.02 15.98
CA GLU A 590 52.34 -8.64 15.51
C GLU A 590 52.19 -9.84 14.56
N ALA A 591 50.99 -10.37 14.33
CA ALA A 591 50.80 -11.59 13.53
C ALA A 591 50.38 -11.37 12.06
N ILE A 592 50.02 -10.14 11.65
CA ILE A 592 49.44 -9.89 10.31
C ILE A 592 50.48 -9.43 9.28
N LEU A 593 51.70 -9.06 9.70
CA LEU A 593 52.75 -8.60 8.77
C LEU A 593 53.62 -9.71 8.16
N ARG A 594 53.36 -11.00 8.45
CA ARG A 594 54.23 -12.12 8.01
C ARG A 594 53.52 -13.35 7.42
N SER A 595 52.30 -13.21 6.92
CA SER A 595 51.58 -14.35 6.31
C SER A 595 51.72 -14.37 4.78
N PRO A 596 52.01 -15.54 4.15
CA PRO A 596 52.19 -15.67 2.70
C PRO A 596 50.94 -15.32 1.88
N GLU A 597 51.13 -14.90 0.62
CA GLU A 597 50.06 -14.49 -0.32
C GLU A 597 48.93 -15.52 -0.50
N GLU A 598 49.18 -16.80 -0.22
CA GLU A 598 48.19 -17.87 -0.29
C GLU A 598 47.09 -17.72 0.79
N LEU A 599 47.43 -17.29 2.01
CA LEU A 599 46.45 -17.04 3.08
C LEU A 599 45.67 -15.74 2.85
N GLN A 600 46.25 -14.75 2.15
CA GLN A 600 45.49 -13.58 1.69
C GLN A 600 44.45 -13.96 0.63
N ARG A 601 44.77 -14.91 -0.27
CA ARG A 601 43.83 -15.46 -1.24
C ARG A 601 42.74 -16.32 -0.60
N GLU A 602 43.05 -17.13 0.42
CA GLU A 602 42.03 -17.87 1.18
C GLU A 602 41.05 -16.92 1.90
N TRP A 603 41.53 -15.77 2.40
CA TRP A 603 40.69 -14.75 3.04
C TRP A 603 39.82 -13.97 2.03
N GLU A 604 40.34 -13.72 0.82
CA GLU A 604 39.56 -13.16 -0.29
C GLU A 604 38.54 -14.17 -0.87
N GLU A 605 38.86 -15.47 -0.91
CA GLU A 605 37.90 -16.54 -1.22
C GLU A 605 36.82 -16.70 -0.14
N TYR A 606 37.14 -16.48 1.14
CA TYR A 606 36.15 -16.46 2.22
C TYR A 606 35.21 -15.25 2.12
N LYS A 607 35.70 -14.07 1.69
CA LYS A 607 34.87 -12.90 1.36
C LYS A 607 33.95 -13.14 0.16
N ALA A 608 34.30 -14.05 -0.74
CA ALA A 608 33.47 -14.41 -1.89
C ALA A 608 32.33 -15.40 -1.57
N LYS A 609 32.28 -16.00 -0.38
CA LYS A 609 31.34 -17.08 -0.02
C LYS A 609 30.26 -16.74 1.03
N VAL A 610 30.13 -15.50 1.48
CA VAL A 610 29.13 -15.12 2.48
C VAL A 610 28.02 -14.26 1.87
N GLY A 611 26.94 -14.91 1.43
CA GLY A 611 25.74 -14.22 0.94
C GLY A 611 24.57 -15.17 0.66
N VAL A 612 23.37 -14.63 0.80
CA VAL A 612 22.03 -15.08 0.38
C VAL A 612 21.73 -16.57 0.46
N TYR A 613 20.74 -16.91 1.29
CA TYR A 613 20.10 -18.21 1.32
C TYR A 613 20.86 -19.34 2.01
N ASN A 614 21.82 -19.01 2.88
CA ASN A 614 22.41 -20.01 3.76
C ASN A 614 21.40 -20.55 4.78
N ASN A 615 21.47 -21.87 5.01
CA ASN A 615 20.82 -22.49 6.16
C ASN A 615 21.50 -21.99 7.42
N VAL A 616 20.69 -21.50 8.35
CA VAL A 616 21.13 -20.91 9.59
C VAL A 616 20.27 -21.44 10.73
N LEU A 617 20.78 -21.38 11.96
CA LEU A 617 20.09 -21.86 13.15
C LEU A 617 18.64 -21.35 13.23
N GLY A 618 17.67 -22.26 13.21
CA GLY A 618 16.23 -21.98 13.31
C GLY A 618 15.56 -21.47 12.03
N GLY A 619 16.25 -21.36 10.88
CA GLY A 619 15.63 -20.84 9.66
C GLY A 619 16.53 -20.72 8.42
N THR A 620 16.17 -19.81 7.51
CA THR A 620 16.96 -19.50 6.29
C THR A 620 17.27 -18.02 6.22
N CYS A 621 18.54 -17.66 5.98
CA CYS A 621 18.97 -16.27 5.80
C CYS A 621 18.63 -15.75 4.39
N VAL A 622 18.05 -14.56 4.26
CA VAL A 622 17.63 -13.95 2.98
C VAL A 622 18.46 -12.73 2.57
N THR A 623 19.55 -12.40 3.28
CA THR A 623 20.42 -11.24 2.97
C THR A 623 21.28 -11.49 1.75
N ASP A 624 21.24 -10.61 0.75
CA ASP A 624 21.94 -10.81 -0.52
C ASP A 624 23.44 -10.40 -0.56
N LYS A 625 24.04 -10.16 0.62
CA LYS A 625 25.36 -9.52 0.80
C LYS A 625 26.10 -10.06 2.02
N VAL A 626 27.35 -9.62 2.20
CA VAL A 626 28.22 -9.93 3.34
C VAL A 626 27.44 -9.81 4.66
N CYS A 627 27.51 -10.87 5.49
CA CYS A 627 26.71 -10.98 6.71
C CYS A 627 27.00 -9.78 7.64
N PRO A 628 25.99 -8.95 7.91
CA PRO A 628 26.19 -7.68 8.60
C PRO A 628 26.24 -7.83 10.12
N VAL A 629 25.75 -8.96 10.63
CA VAL A 629 25.75 -9.38 12.04
C VAL A 629 26.81 -10.45 12.34
N LYS A 630 27.85 -10.56 11.49
CA LYS A 630 28.98 -11.49 11.66
C LYS A 630 28.56 -12.94 11.98
N MET A 631 27.54 -13.45 11.28
CA MET A 631 26.96 -14.81 11.42
C MET A 631 26.20 -15.06 12.74
N ALA A 632 25.87 -14.04 13.53
CA ALA A 632 24.93 -14.17 14.66
C ALA A 632 23.50 -14.42 14.14
N CYS A 633 23.16 -15.70 13.93
CA CYS A 633 21.92 -16.08 13.25
C CYS A 633 20.70 -16.12 14.16
N LEU A 634 20.89 -16.23 15.47
CA LEU A 634 19.81 -16.23 16.46
C LEU A 634 19.32 -14.81 16.70
N GLY A 635 18.01 -14.59 16.57
CA GLY A 635 17.36 -13.29 16.58
C GLY A 635 17.16 -12.68 15.19
N CYS A 636 18.03 -12.99 14.22
CA CYS A 636 18.19 -12.26 12.95
C CYS A 636 16.91 -12.14 12.08
N VAL A 637 16.50 -10.93 11.68
CA VAL A 637 15.29 -10.71 10.84
C VAL A 637 15.48 -10.97 9.35
N ALA A 638 16.71 -10.98 8.87
CA ALA A 638 16.97 -11.58 7.56
C ALA A 638 16.83 -13.10 7.61
N LYS A 639 16.68 -13.71 8.79
CA LYS A 639 16.28 -15.10 8.90
C LYS A 639 14.77 -15.19 8.92
N ILE A 640 14.26 -16.13 8.14
CA ILE A 640 12.85 -16.50 8.17
C ILE A 640 12.78 -17.78 8.99
N PRO A 641 12.14 -17.76 10.18
CA PRO A 641 11.97 -18.95 11.00
C PRO A 641 11.23 -20.05 10.24
N GLN A 642 11.63 -21.29 10.45
CA GLN A 642 11.06 -22.45 9.76
C GLN A 642 10.62 -23.49 10.77
N PRO A 643 9.35 -23.92 10.80
CA PRO A 643 8.87 -24.95 11.72
C PRO A 643 9.70 -26.24 11.67
N GLU A 644 10.20 -26.60 10.48
CA GLU A 644 11.03 -27.79 10.29
C GLU A 644 12.35 -27.74 11.09
N LYS A 645 12.78 -26.55 11.54
CA LYS A 645 14.02 -26.29 12.30
C LYS A 645 13.76 -25.92 13.76
N LYS A 646 12.54 -26.13 14.28
CA LYS A 646 12.17 -25.86 15.67
C LYS A 646 13.09 -26.54 16.69
N HIS A 647 13.52 -27.77 16.40
CA HIS A 647 14.44 -28.54 17.25
C HIS A 647 15.76 -27.81 17.52
N GLU A 648 16.30 -27.12 16.51
CA GLU A 648 17.54 -26.34 16.62
C GLU A 648 17.41 -25.21 17.67
N LEU A 649 16.23 -24.58 17.78
CA LEU A 649 15.96 -23.54 18.78
C LEU A 649 15.75 -24.11 20.18
N LEU A 650 15.14 -25.29 20.31
CA LEU A 650 14.98 -25.98 21.59
C LEU A 650 16.34 -26.40 22.16
N GLU A 651 17.21 -26.97 21.32
CA GLU A 651 18.59 -27.30 21.70
C GLU A 651 19.38 -26.06 22.10
N THR A 652 19.19 -24.94 21.39
CA THR A 652 19.79 -23.64 21.72
C THR A 652 19.34 -23.13 23.09
N ILE A 653 18.06 -23.33 23.46
CA ILE A 653 17.53 -22.96 24.78
C ILE A 653 18.18 -23.81 25.87
N GLU A 654 18.29 -25.13 25.69
CA GLU A 654 18.93 -26.01 26.67
C GLU A 654 20.43 -25.68 26.82
N LEU A 655 21.15 -25.51 25.71
CA LEU A 655 22.54 -25.06 25.71
C LEU A 655 22.72 -23.73 26.47
N SER A 656 21.83 -22.77 26.24
CA SER A 656 21.90 -21.47 26.92
C SER A 656 21.70 -21.58 28.44
N LYS A 657 20.86 -22.51 28.93
CA LYS A 657 20.68 -22.75 30.37
C LYS A 657 21.94 -23.34 31.01
N ASP A 658 22.60 -24.25 30.31
CA ASP A 658 23.83 -24.87 30.81
C ASP A 658 25.01 -23.88 30.80
N MET A 659 25.09 -23.04 29.77
CA MET A 659 26.02 -21.90 29.72
C MET A 659 25.77 -20.92 30.88
N GLU A 660 24.50 -20.55 31.13
CA GLU A 660 24.14 -19.68 32.25
C GLU A 660 24.61 -20.26 33.60
N LYS A 661 24.30 -21.52 33.90
CA LYS A 661 24.72 -22.18 35.14
C LYS A 661 26.24 -22.17 35.33
N ARG A 662 26.99 -22.44 34.25
CA ARG A 662 28.45 -22.48 34.27
C ARG A 662 29.06 -21.08 34.45
N PHE A 663 28.52 -20.06 33.79
CA PHE A 663 29.05 -18.70 33.93
C PHE A 663 28.69 -18.07 35.28
N VAL A 664 27.55 -18.45 35.88
CA VAL A 664 27.21 -18.10 37.26
C VAL A 664 28.25 -18.69 38.23
N SER A 665 28.62 -19.97 38.09
CA SER A 665 29.63 -20.57 38.99
C SER A 665 31.04 -20.00 38.81
N MET A 666 31.33 -19.41 37.65
CA MET A 666 32.60 -18.72 37.34
C MET A 666 32.58 -17.23 37.68
N GLY A 667 31.45 -16.66 38.14
CA GLY A 667 31.33 -15.23 38.45
C GLY A 667 31.35 -14.30 37.23
N LEU A 668 31.12 -14.82 36.01
CA LEU A 668 31.19 -14.06 34.76
C LEU A 668 29.83 -13.44 34.38
N THR A 669 29.50 -12.31 34.99
CA THR A 669 28.18 -11.64 34.87
C THR A 669 27.80 -11.26 33.44
N ILE A 670 28.76 -10.85 32.61
CA ILE A 670 28.52 -10.49 31.20
C ILE A 670 28.13 -11.73 30.38
N GLU A 671 28.81 -12.85 30.60
CA GLU A 671 28.53 -14.10 29.88
C GLU A 671 27.19 -14.73 30.31
N VAL A 672 26.79 -14.54 31.57
CA VAL A 672 25.44 -14.87 32.06
C VAL A 672 24.37 -14.08 31.30
N ASN A 673 24.58 -12.78 31.09
CA ASN A 673 23.62 -11.94 30.36
C ASN A 673 23.52 -12.32 28.87
N LYS A 674 24.64 -12.66 28.22
CA LYS A 674 24.66 -13.17 26.84
C LYS A 674 23.88 -14.49 26.71
N ALA A 675 24.05 -15.42 27.65
CA ALA A 675 23.31 -16.68 27.70
C ALA A 675 21.79 -16.45 27.87
N LYS A 676 21.38 -15.52 28.75
CA LYS A 676 19.98 -15.12 28.91
C LYS A 676 19.40 -14.45 27.66
N GLN A 677 20.17 -13.60 26.99
CA GLN A 677 19.77 -12.96 25.74
C GLN A 677 19.58 -13.98 24.62
N MET A 678 20.51 -14.93 24.48
CA MET A 678 20.41 -16.07 23.56
C MET A 678 19.12 -16.87 23.82
N GLN A 679 18.83 -17.19 25.08
CA GLN A 679 17.59 -17.86 25.47
C GLN A 679 16.33 -17.06 25.08
N LYS A 680 16.33 -15.75 25.33
CA LYS A 680 15.21 -14.84 25.02
C LYS A 680 14.95 -14.79 23.51
N LEU A 681 15.99 -14.66 22.69
CA LEU A 681 15.88 -14.63 21.24
C LEU A 681 15.35 -15.95 20.68
N ALA A 682 15.87 -17.09 21.15
CA ALA A 682 15.38 -18.41 20.77
C ALA A 682 13.89 -18.61 21.13
N ARG A 683 13.46 -18.17 22.33
CA ARG A 683 12.05 -18.24 22.75
C ARG A 683 11.14 -17.36 21.90
N ASN A 684 11.59 -16.18 21.50
CA ASN A 684 10.81 -15.29 20.63
C ASN A 684 10.60 -15.89 19.25
N GLU A 685 11.64 -16.49 18.67
CA GLU A 685 11.52 -17.22 17.40
C GLU A 685 10.68 -18.48 17.54
N LEU A 686 10.77 -19.20 18.67
CA LEU A 686 9.92 -20.35 18.95
C LEU A 686 8.44 -19.95 18.98
N LYS A 687 8.10 -18.82 19.61
CA LYS A 687 6.74 -18.25 19.59
C LYS A 687 6.29 -17.90 18.17
N GLU A 688 7.18 -17.36 17.33
CA GLU A 688 6.86 -17.11 15.92
C GLU A 688 6.58 -18.43 15.17
N ILE A 689 7.38 -19.48 15.43
CA ILE A 689 7.15 -20.82 14.89
C ILE A 689 5.83 -21.42 15.40
N GLU A 690 5.51 -21.30 16.69
CA GLU A 690 4.24 -21.80 17.26
C GLU A 690 3.03 -21.13 16.62
N LEU A 691 3.09 -19.81 16.40
CA LEU A 691 2.05 -19.09 15.67
C LEU A 691 1.98 -19.54 14.20
N ILE A 692 3.14 -19.85 13.59
CA ILE A 692 3.20 -20.42 12.24
C ILE A 692 2.53 -21.80 12.17
N GLU A 693 2.87 -22.69 13.09
CA GLU A 693 2.28 -24.02 13.22
C GLU A 693 0.76 -23.90 13.40
N LYS A 694 0.30 -23.00 14.28
CA LYS A 694 -1.12 -22.79 14.55
C LYS A 694 -1.92 -22.33 13.34
N TYR A 695 -1.44 -21.34 12.57
CA TYR A 695 -2.17 -20.95 11.35
C TYR A 695 -2.06 -22.00 10.24
N GLN A 696 -1.02 -22.84 10.22
CA GLN A 696 -0.88 -23.95 9.28
C GLN A 696 -1.84 -25.10 9.63
N GLU A 697 -2.02 -25.40 10.91
CA GLU A 697 -3.04 -26.33 11.40
C GLU A 697 -4.44 -25.87 10.98
N GLU A 698 -4.76 -24.58 11.16
CA GLU A 698 -6.03 -24.01 10.68
C GLU A 698 -6.20 -24.04 9.16
N GLN A 699 -5.11 -24.11 8.38
CA GLN A 699 -5.21 -24.27 6.92
C GLN A 699 -5.68 -25.65 6.52
N THR A 700 -5.40 -26.66 7.35
CA THR A 700 -5.83 -28.05 7.17
C THR A 700 -7.16 -28.35 7.85
N HIS A 701 -7.71 -27.42 8.64
CA HIS A 701 -9.04 -27.57 9.22
C HIS A 701 -10.10 -27.62 8.13
N GLU A 702 -10.74 -28.77 7.97
CA GLU A 702 -11.87 -28.96 7.08
C GLU A 702 -13.17 -28.79 7.88
N PRO A 703 -13.93 -27.70 7.68
CA PRO A 703 -15.18 -27.50 8.38
C PRO A 703 -16.19 -28.55 7.90
N HIS A 704 -16.76 -29.33 8.84
CA HIS A 704 -17.93 -30.12 8.51
C HIS A 704 -19.12 -29.17 8.34
N ILE A 705 -19.69 -29.18 7.13
CA ILE A 705 -20.84 -28.34 6.80
C ILE A 705 -22.11 -29.12 7.10
N PHE A 706 -23.01 -28.51 7.85
CA PHE A 706 -24.31 -29.07 8.20
C PHE A 706 -25.40 -28.29 7.48
N PHE A 707 -26.24 -29.02 6.75
CA PHE A 707 -27.42 -28.46 6.09
C PHE A 707 -28.65 -28.71 6.95
N LYS A 708 -29.47 -27.67 7.14
CA LYS A 708 -30.78 -27.86 7.76
C LYS A 708 -31.68 -28.55 6.74
N LYS A 709 -32.21 -29.72 7.10
CA LYS A 709 -33.15 -30.49 6.27
C LYS A 709 -34.51 -29.81 6.15
#